data_AF-A0A095SJX7-F1
#
_entry.id   AF-A0A095SJX7-F1
#
_cell.length_a   1.000
_cell.length_b   1.000
_cell.length_c   1.000
_cell.angle_alpha   90.00
_cell.angle_beta   90.00
_cell.angle_gamma   90.00
#
_symmetry.space_group_name_H-M   'P 1'
#
loop_
_entity.id
_entity.type
_entity.pdbx_description
1 polymer ?
#
loop_
_entity_poly.entity_id
_entity_poly.type
_entity_poly.pdbx_seq_one_letter_code
_entity_poly.pdbx_strand_id
1 'polypeptide(L)'
;MRSVLLVAAASLLAACGGGGSEQTVDFSGREKGHVFYTYPADEQAGVSVHAPLVVQFSEPPGLAESDVTLNGPQGAVNVAVSWADGGSSLVVTPSAPLAFNSEYTLALAGMTLEGVGGGALNFVTGSAKRGAVEAQQQAADFVVSRFSPAENRPLMDFSTLRLQFSQPLDATTVDYGSSVTLTDNADNVIPVSVLSGGNRLTIDPVEDLTPGNTYTLTLTSDLASVFGNSLTGGASYSLVPEDSAPSETLVLEAMAADPVKGCNEDGVTRSPLTGAPINCVPLVAKLLGDTTVSKLSGNVFADLAYIPNYPDAAPLRISKGSLLEGEPLDVLIGGYLPAGFDSGDVTVSFVSDANGYLLPTPYSQSPEAPRRVELTLDLAFSTADSRANGAFTQSLLQVDLVGRAIVEEGRMVIDAVGVVEPEVLGIETAYGVLSFHMESYADQENAPQPVADISGPVLQSWQPGDFADRFRPGDPIILNLNETPDQTTIEPGVTLMLTQQGSAVPFQWQVDGASVVLMPDQPLSFGTEYQVALTDGVQDLRGNPASPETVTFSMPSFSTNAPRSPNATTVYPGYPCAVDPASRDLAAGEQGQCVSNTQGQAGDVLPLPTLPANRAIAIQFSQDMDTSSMVLGTSCDDGSVRVEKIDAAGNCLEVVPATLSPQLRELTIIPQAPWEQGQLYRYVLGSHSATGCGQNVICSSAGMPLQTAQLLAPESDVGGPDLSVAFVGAEATDNVFLPLRNLPKTDVNANFLVDSEETATVEVPAGSGVYPVPANAARLGVTGYGGAVTGANVGCGFTLLLQPLSCPDQKDTYLNGGINVDIVGWDEAEQAVEVTLYPPVLYTTSKDVHAQLVGVPTSVPTGPLVMRARYRDDGTGRRTLPLQGWIRYDEVEDQLTFDTALDLLLDAQEMEPLGLPLPHNLYSYPLDDVQLKGPVDFLPDGRMVIGLESLTAKDIDVNIGSGLATIDLAIPVGGVNLTFQSGSIK
;
A
#
# COMPACT_ATOMS: atom_id res chain seq x y z
N MET A 1 -41.39 58.82 -28.30
CA MET A 1 -42.87 58.70 -28.22
C MET A 1 -43.19 57.21 -28.17
N ARG A 2 -43.13 56.62 -26.97
CA ARG A 2 -44.26 56.11 -26.15
C ARG A 2 -45.08 55.03 -26.90
N SER A 3 -44.82 53.75 -26.60
CA SER A 3 -45.64 52.91 -25.68
C SER A 3 -46.59 52.02 -26.52
N VAL A 4 -46.97 50.76 -26.24
CA VAL A 4 -46.75 49.74 -25.19
C VAL A 4 -47.79 48.62 -25.47
N LEU A 5 -47.51 47.39 -25.01
CA LEU A 5 -48.37 46.23 -24.63
C LEU A 5 -49.49 45.69 -25.57
N LEU A 6 -49.68 44.37 -25.76
CA LEU A 6 -49.95 43.22 -24.86
C LEU A 6 -51.41 43.16 -24.33
N VAL A 7 -51.95 41.94 -24.32
CA VAL A 7 -53.11 41.38 -23.57
C VAL A 7 -54.46 41.24 -24.31
N ALA A 8 -54.85 39.97 -24.51
CA ALA A 8 -56.23 39.48 -24.35
C ALA A 8 -56.12 37.99 -23.95
N ALA A 9 -56.30 37.63 -22.67
CA ALA A 9 -57.53 37.53 -21.90
C ALA A 9 -58.02 36.07 -21.82
N ALA A 10 -57.71 35.44 -20.69
CA ALA A 10 -58.36 34.25 -20.19
C ALA A 10 -59.80 34.57 -19.74
N SER A 11 -60.76 33.72 -20.10
CA SER A 11 -61.89 33.29 -19.27
C SER A 11 -62.90 32.48 -20.07
N LEU A 12 -63.12 31.21 -19.69
CA LEU A 12 -64.42 30.68 -19.23
C LEU A 12 -64.38 29.13 -19.18
N LEU A 13 -64.21 28.64 -17.95
CA LEU A 13 -64.53 27.28 -17.49
C LEU A 13 -65.98 27.23 -17.01
N ALA A 14 -66.72 26.18 -17.41
CA ALA A 14 -67.71 25.42 -16.62
C ALA A 14 -68.33 24.33 -17.53
N ALA A 15 -67.81 23.09 -17.55
CA ALA A 15 -68.01 21.99 -16.60
C ALA A 15 -69.27 21.12 -16.89
N CYS A 16 -69.07 19.83 -17.18
CA CYS A 16 -69.75 18.68 -16.55
C CYS A 16 -69.28 17.34 -17.15
N GLY A 17 -68.76 16.43 -16.29
CA GLY A 17 -68.76 14.98 -16.57
C GLY A 17 -67.44 14.22 -16.44
N GLY A 18 -66.68 14.42 -15.35
CA GLY A 18 -65.48 13.64 -15.05
C GLY A 18 -65.81 12.24 -14.53
N GLY A 19 -65.55 11.22 -15.36
CA GLY A 19 -65.39 9.81 -14.98
C GLY A 19 -63.92 9.44 -15.11
N GLY A 20 -63.40 8.72 -14.13
CA GLY A 20 -61.97 8.39 -14.00
C GLY A 20 -61.38 7.74 -15.25
N SER A 21 -60.35 8.38 -15.77
CA SER A 21 -59.29 7.74 -16.52
C SER A 21 -58.01 8.02 -15.74
N GLU A 22 -57.31 6.95 -15.34
CA GLU A 22 -55.88 7.04 -15.03
C GLU A 22 -55.23 7.92 -16.08
N GLN A 23 -54.55 8.98 -15.65
CA GLN A 23 -53.68 9.70 -16.56
C GLN A 23 -52.51 8.78 -16.87
N THR A 24 -52.61 8.04 -17.96
CA THR A 24 -51.43 7.61 -18.70
C THR A 24 -50.73 8.90 -19.12
N VAL A 25 -49.63 9.21 -18.45
CA VAL A 25 -48.69 10.23 -18.88
C VAL A 25 -48.19 9.77 -20.24
N ASP A 26 -48.53 10.53 -21.27
CA ASP A 26 -48.04 10.30 -22.62
C ASP A 26 -46.58 10.77 -22.68
N PHE A 27 -45.65 9.82 -22.64
CA PHE A 27 -44.21 10.08 -22.75
C PHE A 27 -43.74 10.25 -24.20
N SER A 28 -44.64 10.22 -25.20
CA SER A 28 -44.27 10.27 -26.62
C SER A 28 -43.73 11.62 -27.12
N GLY A 29 -43.31 12.51 -26.22
CA GLY A 29 -42.80 13.86 -26.51
C GLY A 29 -41.40 14.16 -25.96
N ARG A 30 -40.66 13.16 -25.47
CA ARG A 30 -39.26 13.32 -25.01
C ARG A 30 -38.23 13.10 -26.14
N GLU A 31 -38.47 13.63 -27.35
CA GLU A 31 -37.48 13.68 -28.45
C GLU A 31 -36.60 14.95 -28.39
N LYS A 32 -36.01 15.27 -27.23
CA LYS A 32 -35.21 16.50 -27.10
C LYS A 32 -33.94 16.26 -26.30
N GLY A 33 -32.87 16.01 -27.04
CA GLY A 33 -31.51 15.78 -26.56
C GLY A 33 -30.85 14.59 -27.24
N HIS A 34 -30.07 14.79 -28.30
CA HIS A 34 -29.15 13.76 -28.78
C HIS A 34 -28.07 13.56 -27.72
N VAL A 35 -27.70 12.33 -27.42
CA VAL A 35 -26.52 12.07 -26.60
C VAL A 35 -25.31 12.47 -27.44
N PHE A 36 -24.40 13.24 -26.88
CA PHE A 36 -23.13 13.57 -27.51
C PHE A 36 -22.00 12.75 -26.91
N TYR A 37 -22.07 12.46 -25.62
CA TYR A 37 -20.99 11.85 -24.88
C TYR A 37 -21.50 11.03 -23.69
N THR A 38 -20.77 9.95 -23.39
CA THR A 38 -20.93 9.16 -22.17
C THR A 38 -19.57 8.92 -21.53
N TYR A 39 -19.54 8.93 -20.20
CA TYR A 39 -18.46 8.37 -19.41
C TYR A 39 -19.05 7.39 -18.39
N PRO A 40 -18.51 6.18 -18.25
CA PRO A 40 -17.57 5.52 -19.16
C PRO A 40 -18.10 5.45 -20.61
N ALA A 41 -17.25 5.01 -21.53
CA ALA A 41 -17.73 4.58 -22.84
C ALA A 41 -18.68 3.39 -22.70
N ASP A 42 -19.61 3.22 -23.64
CA ASP A 42 -20.44 2.03 -23.66
C ASP A 42 -19.59 0.77 -23.85
N GLU A 43 -19.92 -0.27 -23.10
CA GLU A 43 -19.20 -1.54 -22.98
C GLU A 43 -17.75 -1.40 -22.49
N GLN A 44 -17.38 -0.25 -21.89
CA GLN A 44 -16.05 -0.07 -21.32
C GLN A 44 -15.82 -1.06 -20.16
N ALA A 45 -14.70 -1.77 -20.20
CA ALA A 45 -14.24 -2.62 -19.11
C ALA A 45 -13.12 -1.91 -18.33
N GLY A 46 -12.87 -2.37 -17.10
CA GLY A 46 -11.80 -1.82 -16.26
C GLY A 46 -12.12 -0.44 -15.68
N VAL A 47 -13.40 -0.07 -15.60
CA VAL A 47 -13.84 1.21 -15.02
C VAL A 47 -13.57 1.21 -13.51
N SER A 48 -13.00 2.29 -12.97
CA SER A 48 -12.80 2.41 -11.53
C SER A 48 -14.12 2.25 -10.77
N VAL A 49 -14.06 1.58 -9.62
CA VAL A 49 -15.23 1.45 -8.73
C VAL A 49 -15.67 2.78 -8.11
N HIS A 50 -14.85 3.83 -8.24
CA HIS A 50 -15.13 5.19 -7.78
C HIS A 50 -15.53 6.14 -8.92
N ALA A 51 -15.62 5.64 -10.17
CA ALA A 51 -15.91 6.48 -11.31
C ALA A 51 -17.32 7.11 -11.23
N PRO A 52 -17.45 8.43 -11.48
CA PRO A 52 -18.76 9.00 -11.79
C PRO A 52 -19.22 8.51 -13.16
N LEU A 53 -20.53 8.55 -13.42
CA LEU A 53 -21.08 8.35 -14.75
C LEU A 53 -21.55 9.70 -15.30
N VAL A 54 -21.22 10.00 -16.55
CA VAL A 54 -21.60 11.23 -17.22
C VAL A 54 -22.38 10.89 -18.48
N VAL A 55 -23.51 11.56 -18.71
CA VAL A 55 -24.24 11.53 -19.98
C VAL A 55 -24.47 12.96 -20.41
N GLN A 56 -23.82 13.38 -21.49
CA GLN A 56 -24.00 14.71 -22.05
C GLN A 56 -24.98 14.68 -23.23
N PHE A 57 -25.91 15.60 -23.20
CA PHE A 57 -26.94 15.82 -24.20
C PHE A 57 -26.67 17.09 -25.00
N SER A 58 -27.25 17.18 -26.19
CA SER A 58 -27.22 18.38 -27.01
C SER A 58 -27.98 19.56 -26.41
N GLU A 59 -28.95 19.28 -25.54
CA GLU A 59 -29.74 20.26 -24.79
C GLU A 59 -30.29 19.62 -23.51
N PRO A 60 -30.72 20.40 -22.49
CA PRO A 60 -31.23 19.84 -21.24
C PRO A 60 -32.43 18.90 -21.47
N PRO A 61 -32.35 17.61 -21.08
CA PRO A 61 -33.34 16.60 -21.44
C PRO A 61 -34.63 16.64 -20.59
N GLY A 62 -34.66 17.47 -19.53
CA GLY A 62 -35.81 17.57 -18.62
C GLY A 62 -36.09 16.30 -17.80
N LEU A 63 -35.04 15.54 -17.48
CA LEU A 63 -35.10 14.35 -16.61
C LEU A 63 -35.19 14.77 -15.14
N ALA A 64 -36.01 14.05 -14.36
CA ALA A 64 -35.97 14.13 -12.91
C ALA A 64 -34.94 13.15 -12.34
N GLU A 65 -34.49 13.35 -11.10
CA GLU A 65 -33.59 12.39 -10.44
C GLU A 65 -34.20 10.98 -10.36
N SER A 66 -35.51 10.88 -10.17
CA SER A 66 -36.25 9.61 -10.18
C SER A 66 -36.28 8.89 -11.53
N ASP A 67 -35.88 9.57 -12.61
CA ASP A 67 -35.77 8.98 -13.94
C ASP A 67 -34.41 8.29 -14.14
N VAL A 68 -33.44 8.45 -13.23
CA VAL A 68 -32.10 7.88 -13.35
C VAL A 68 -32.01 6.60 -12.51
N THR A 69 -31.58 5.49 -13.11
CA THR A 69 -31.39 4.23 -12.39
C THR A 69 -30.09 3.56 -12.81
N LEU A 70 -29.20 3.34 -11.85
CA LEU A 70 -28.02 2.51 -12.00
C LEU A 70 -28.32 1.12 -11.41
N ASN A 71 -28.23 0.08 -12.24
CA ASN A 71 -28.38 -1.31 -11.80
C ASN A 71 -27.02 -1.99 -11.81
N GLY A 72 -26.75 -2.79 -10.78
CA GLY A 72 -25.56 -3.62 -10.66
C GLY A 72 -25.89 -5.06 -10.28
N PRO A 73 -24.89 -5.87 -9.88
CA PRO A 73 -25.06 -7.30 -9.62
C PRO A 73 -26.03 -7.63 -8.48
N GLN A 74 -26.21 -6.72 -7.51
CA GLN A 74 -27.11 -6.87 -6.37
C GLN A 74 -28.43 -6.07 -6.52
N GLY A 75 -28.71 -5.55 -7.72
CA GLY A 75 -29.88 -4.71 -8.00
C GLY A 75 -29.54 -3.22 -8.08
N ALA A 76 -30.49 -2.36 -7.73
CA ALA A 76 -30.34 -0.90 -7.86
C ALA A 76 -29.27 -0.34 -6.91
N VAL A 77 -28.42 0.53 -7.44
CA VAL A 77 -27.34 1.22 -6.71
C VAL A 77 -27.85 2.59 -6.23
N ASN A 78 -27.50 2.96 -5.00
CA ASN A 78 -27.78 4.30 -4.52
C ASN A 78 -26.83 5.31 -5.16
N VAL A 79 -27.37 6.36 -5.77
CA VAL A 79 -26.61 7.35 -6.52
C VAL A 79 -27.07 8.76 -6.17
N ALA A 80 -26.13 9.70 -6.14
CA ALA A 80 -26.42 11.12 -6.20
C ALA A 80 -26.46 11.56 -7.67
N VAL A 81 -27.41 12.43 -8.00
CA VAL A 81 -27.57 12.97 -9.36
C VAL A 81 -27.33 14.47 -9.31
N SER A 82 -26.48 14.97 -10.20
CA SER A 82 -26.26 16.40 -10.39
C SER A 82 -26.20 16.74 -11.88
N TRP A 83 -26.19 18.04 -12.18
CA TRP A 83 -26.21 18.56 -13.54
C TRP A 83 -25.11 19.59 -13.76
N ALA A 84 -24.41 19.48 -14.88
CA ALA A 84 -23.41 20.43 -15.35
C ALA A 84 -23.83 21.04 -16.71
N ASP A 85 -23.03 21.99 -17.21
CA ASP A 85 -23.22 22.66 -18.51
C ASP A 85 -24.64 23.19 -18.74
N GLY A 86 -25.14 23.98 -17.78
CA GLY A 86 -26.48 24.57 -17.87
C GLY A 86 -27.64 23.57 -17.88
N GLY A 87 -27.40 22.31 -17.46
CA GLY A 87 -28.38 21.23 -17.45
C GLY A 87 -28.24 20.23 -18.61
N SER A 88 -27.22 20.37 -19.46
CA SER A 88 -26.99 19.47 -20.60
C SER A 88 -26.14 18.25 -20.24
N SER A 89 -25.40 18.27 -19.13
CA SER A 89 -24.59 17.13 -18.67
C SER A 89 -25.18 16.54 -17.40
N LEU A 90 -25.66 15.30 -17.47
CA LEU A 90 -26.09 14.51 -16.32
C LEU A 90 -24.86 13.87 -15.67
N VAL A 91 -24.68 14.05 -14.36
CA VAL A 91 -23.60 13.41 -13.59
C VAL A 91 -24.23 12.53 -12.51
N VAL A 92 -23.88 11.25 -12.52
CA VAL A 92 -24.38 10.23 -11.58
C VAL A 92 -23.20 9.72 -10.76
N THR A 93 -23.23 9.96 -9.46
CA THR A 93 -22.15 9.58 -8.53
C THR A 93 -22.64 8.49 -7.59
N PRO A 94 -22.08 7.26 -7.65
CA PRO A 94 -22.36 6.22 -6.66
C PRO A 94 -22.12 6.72 -5.23
N SER A 95 -23.04 6.46 -4.31
CA SER A 95 -22.88 6.88 -2.89
C SER A 95 -21.88 6.03 -2.11
N ALA A 96 -21.49 4.88 -2.67
CA ALA A 96 -20.45 4.00 -2.16
C ALA A 96 -19.69 3.41 -3.36
N PRO A 97 -18.47 2.90 -3.16
CA PRO A 97 -17.71 2.23 -4.22
C PRO A 97 -18.52 1.10 -4.85
N LEU A 98 -18.46 0.99 -6.18
CA LEU A 98 -19.06 -0.12 -6.91
C LEU A 98 -18.34 -1.45 -6.58
N ALA A 99 -18.99 -2.57 -6.86
CA ALA A 99 -18.35 -3.88 -6.74
C ALA A 99 -17.32 -4.06 -7.86
N PHE A 100 -16.18 -4.68 -7.56
CA PHE A 100 -15.16 -5.04 -8.55
C PHE A 100 -15.66 -6.12 -9.52
N ASN A 101 -15.05 -6.20 -10.71
CA ASN A 101 -15.33 -7.21 -11.74
C ASN A 101 -16.83 -7.42 -12.03
N SER A 102 -17.62 -6.34 -12.01
CA SER A 102 -19.08 -6.40 -12.02
C SER A 102 -19.65 -5.56 -13.16
N GLU A 103 -20.70 -6.07 -13.79
CA GLU A 103 -21.44 -5.39 -14.85
C GLU A 103 -22.47 -4.42 -14.25
N TYR A 104 -22.55 -3.23 -14.84
CA TYR A 104 -23.48 -2.18 -14.46
C TYR A 104 -24.19 -1.61 -15.69
N THR A 105 -25.45 -1.23 -15.50
CA THR A 105 -26.28 -0.60 -16.53
C THR A 105 -26.94 0.67 -15.99
N LEU A 106 -26.65 1.80 -16.61
CA LEU A 106 -27.33 3.08 -16.37
C LEU A 106 -28.48 3.26 -17.35
N ALA A 107 -29.71 3.29 -16.83
CA ALA A 107 -30.94 3.48 -17.59
C ALA A 107 -31.62 4.80 -17.23
N LEU A 108 -32.22 5.46 -18.23
CA LEU A 108 -32.96 6.71 -18.08
C LEU A 108 -34.44 6.50 -18.45
N ALA A 109 -35.34 6.73 -17.49
CA ALA A 109 -36.76 6.42 -17.65
C ALA A 109 -37.42 7.30 -18.72
N GLY A 110 -38.17 6.65 -19.63
CA GLY A 110 -38.85 7.34 -20.73
C GLY A 110 -37.89 7.93 -21.78
N MET A 111 -36.63 7.49 -21.78
CA MET A 111 -35.60 7.85 -22.76
C MET A 111 -34.86 6.60 -23.22
N THR A 112 -34.43 6.58 -24.47
CA THR A 112 -33.51 5.56 -25.00
C THR A 112 -32.25 6.28 -25.44
N LEU A 113 -31.10 5.83 -24.97
CA LEU A 113 -29.82 6.41 -25.37
C LEU A 113 -29.50 5.94 -26.80
N GLU A 114 -29.86 6.74 -27.80
CA GLU A 114 -29.59 6.40 -29.20
C GLU A 114 -28.08 6.23 -29.45
N GLY A 115 -27.70 5.14 -30.12
CA GLY A 115 -26.30 4.79 -30.41
C GLY A 115 -25.55 4.07 -29.27
N VAL A 116 -26.20 3.86 -28.12
CA VAL A 116 -25.71 3.02 -27.01
C VAL A 116 -26.33 1.62 -27.12
N GLY A 117 -25.55 0.57 -26.88
CA GLY A 117 -25.99 -0.83 -26.90
C GLY A 117 -27.19 -1.07 -26.00
N GLY A 118 -28.29 -1.59 -26.57
CA GLY A 118 -29.52 -1.85 -25.81
C GLY A 118 -30.25 -0.61 -25.29
N GLY A 119 -29.81 0.61 -25.64
CA GLY A 119 -30.45 1.86 -25.24
C GLY A 119 -30.14 2.34 -23.82
N ALA A 120 -29.18 1.72 -23.14
CA ALA A 120 -28.73 2.03 -21.78
C ALA A 120 -27.21 1.85 -21.70
N LEU A 121 -26.52 2.68 -20.91
CA LEU A 121 -25.05 2.66 -20.85
C LEU A 121 -24.58 1.46 -20.02
N ASN A 122 -23.79 0.57 -20.62
CA ASN A 122 -23.25 -0.62 -19.96
C ASN A 122 -21.74 -0.47 -19.74
N PHE A 123 -21.24 -0.96 -18.61
CA PHE A 123 -19.80 -1.01 -18.34
C PHE A 123 -19.47 -2.10 -17.32
N VAL A 124 -18.19 -2.48 -17.27
CA VAL A 124 -17.66 -3.45 -16.30
C VAL A 124 -16.58 -2.78 -15.46
N THR A 125 -16.70 -2.90 -14.14
CA THR A 125 -15.71 -2.36 -13.20
C THR A 125 -14.40 -3.16 -13.23
N GLY A 126 -13.30 -2.51 -12.85
CA GLY A 126 -11.98 -3.12 -12.74
C GLY A 126 -11.87 -4.14 -11.61
N SER A 127 -10.69 -4.78 -11.54
CA SER A 127 -10.34 -5.71 -10.46
C SER A 127 -9.78 -4.95 -9.26
N ALA A 128 -9.96 -5.51 -8.07
CA ALA A 128 -9.35 -4.99 -6.86
C ALA A 128 -7.82 -5.09 -6.94
N LYS A 129 -7.10 -4.13 -6.34
CA LYS A 129 -5.65 -4.21 -6.21
C LYS A 129 -5.18 -5.14 -5.09
N ARG A 130 -6.05 -5.40 -4.09
CA ARG A 130 -5.75 -6.16 -2.86
C ARG A 130 -6.97 -6.95 -2.41
N GLY A 131 -6.78 -7.88 -1.50
CA GLY A 131 -7.85 -8.74 -0.95
C GLY A 131 -7.81 -10.15 -1.53
N ALA A 132 -8.94 -10.84 -1.59
CA ALA A 132 -9.00 -12.21 -2.11
C ALA A 132 -8.60 -12.31 -3.59
N VAL A 133 -8.04 -13.45 -4.00
CA VAL A 133 -7.55 -13.68 -5.38
C VAL A 133 -8.64 -13.41 -6.42
N GLU A 134 -9.87 -13.90 -6.21
CA GLU A 134 -11.02 -13.69 -7.12
C GLU A 134 -11.41 -12.23 -7.32
N ALA A 135 -11.16 -11.35 -6.33
CA ALA A 135 -11.40 -9.93 -6.50
C ALA A 135 -10.32 -9.25 -7.36
N GLN A 136 -9.11 -9.84 -7.40
CA GLN A 136 -7.94 -9.31 -8.10
C GLN A 136 -7.78 -9.84 -9.54
N GLN A 137 -8.61 -10.79 -9.99
CA GLN A 137 -8.52 -11.38 -11.32
C GLN A 137 -9.85 -11.37 -12.07
N GLN A 138 -9.78 -11.24 -13.39
CA GLN A 138 -10.91 -11.33 -14.31
C GLN A 138 -11.17 -12.76 -14.78
N ALA A 139 -10.13 -13.62 -14.80
CA ALA A 139 -10.22 -15.02 -15.20
C ALA A 139 -9.20 -15.89 -14.46
N ALA A 140 -9.53 -17.18 -14.32
CA ALA A 140 -8.66 -18.16 -13.65
C ALA A 140 -7.39 -18.49 -14.44
N ASP A 141 -7.45 -18.45 -15.77
CA ASP A 141 -6.27 -18.59 -16.63
C ASP A 141 -5.57 -17.22 -16.77
N PHE A 142 -4.24 -17.20 -16.69
CA PHE A 142 -3.45 -16.01 -16.99
C PHE A 142 -3.34 -15.86 -18.51
N VAL A 143 -4.02 -14.84 -19.06
CA VAL A 143 -4.14 -14.57 -20.50
C VAL A 143 -4.11 -13.06 -20.75
N VAL A 144 -3.80 -12.64 -21.98
CA VAL A 144 -4.02 -11.26 -22.41
C VAL A 144 -5.53 -11.05 -22.61
N SER A 145 -6.14 -10.20 -21.80
CA SER A 145 -7.57 -9.87 -21.88
C SER A 145 -7.86 -8.70 -22.83
N ARG A 146 -6.90 -7.78 -23.01
CA ARG A 146 -7.02 -6.65 -23.92
C ARG A 146 -5.69 -6.33 -24.60
N PHE A 147 -5.75 -6.01 -25.89
CA PHE A 147 -4.64 -5.50 -26.68
C PHE A 147 -5.08 -4.18 -27.32
N SER A 148 -4.21 -3.16 -27.29
CA SER A 148 -4.44 -1.84 -27.87
C SER A 148 -3.23 -1.40 -28.71
N PRO A 149 -3.42 -0.76 -29.88
CA PRO A 149 -4.72 -0.43 -30.51
C PRO A 149 -5.60 -1.65 -30.80
N ALA A 150 -6.92 -1.48 -30.58
CA ALA A 150 -7.89 -2.53 -30.89
C ALA A 150 -7.99 -2.74 -32.41
N GLU A 151 -8.44 -3.91 -32.88
CA GLU A 151 -8.52 -4.23 -34.31
C GLU A 151 -9.32 -3.22 -35.16
N ASN A 152 -10.26 -2.50 -34.54
CA ASN A 152 -11.08 -1.47 -35.17
C ASN A 152 -10.50 -0.05 -35.05
N ARG A 153 -9.24 0.09 -34.65
CA ARG A 153 -8.49 1.35 -34.59
C ARG A 153 -7.26 1.23 -35.48
N PRO A 154 -6.89 2.31 -36.19
CA PRO A 154 -5.67 2.29 -36.99
C PRO A 154 -4.45 2.21 -36.06
N LEU A 155 -3.59 1.24 -36.34
CA LEU A 155 -2.25 1.14 -35.77
C LEU A 155 -1.35 2.04 -36.61
N MET A 156 -0.79 3.09 -36.02
CA MET A 156 0.11 4.04 -36.69
C MET A 156 1.57 3.68 -36.46
N ASP A 157 2.46 4.22 -37.29
CA ASP A 157 3.93 4.21 -37.09
C ASP A 157 4.38 4.58 -35.67
N PHE A 158 3.75 5.59 -35.07
CA PHE A 158 4.06 6.05 -33.71
C PHE A 158 3.33 5.31 -32.58
N SER A 159 2.58 4.26 -32.89
CA SER A 159 1.69 3.63 -31.88
C SER A 159 2.45 2.86 -30.82
N THR A 160 2.20 3.19 -29.56
CA THR A 160 2.58 2.38 -28.40
C THR A 160 1.60 1.23 -28.25
N LEU A 161 2.12 0.02 -28.06
CA LEU A 161 1.33 -1.19 -27.89
C LEU A 161 1.02 -1.38 -26.40
N ARG A 162 -0.24 -1.64 -26.06
CA ARG A 162 -0.70 -1.78 -24.68
C ARG A 162 -1.44 -3.07 -24.48
N LEU A 163 -1.07 -3.80 -23.45
CA LEU A 163 -1.65 -5.07 -23.07
C LEU A 163 -2.20 -4.99 -21.66
N GLN A 164 -3.33 -5.67 -21.47
CA GLN A 164 -3.93 -5.91 -20.17
C GLN A 164 -4.11 -7.41 -20.01
N PHE A 165 -3.78 -7.91 -18.82
CA PHE A 165 -3.87 -9.32 -18.48
C PHE A 165 -5.09 -9.59 -17.59
N SER A 166 -5.56 -10.84 -17.60
CA SER A 166 -6.64 -11.31 -16.74
C SER A 166 -6.29 -11.35 -15.25
N GLN A 167 -5.01 -11.29 -14.90
CA GLN A 167 -4.48 -11.33 -13.52
C GLN A 167 -3.36 -10.28 -13.38
N PRO A 168 -3.00 -9.86 -12.15
CA PRO A 168 -1.84 -9.01 -11.91
C PRO A 168 -0.58 -9.68 -12.45
N LEU A 169 0.19 -8.95 -13.25
CA LEU A 169 1.44 -9.39 -13.87
C LEU A 169 2.57 -9.33 -12.84
N ASP A 170 3.37 -10.40 -12.74
CA ASP A 170 4.61 -10.36 -11.99
C ASP A 170 5.70 -9.68 -12.82
N ALA A 171 6.02 -8.43 -12.47
CA ALA A 171 7.01 -7.61 -13.16
C ALA A 171 8.40 -8.27 -13.21
N THR A 172 8.74 -9.13 -12.25
CA THR A 172 10.04 -9.84 -12.22
C THR A 172 10.20 -10.86 -13.35
N THR A 173 9.10 -11.23 -14.01
CA THR A 173 9.08 -12.15 -15.16
C THR A 173 9.14 -11.44 -16.51
N VAL A 174 9.07 -10.10 -16.52
CA VAL A 174 9.14 -9.28 -17.72
C VAL A 174 10.61 -9.05 -18.11
N ASP A 175 11.04 -9.68 -19.19
CA ASP A 175 12.40 -9.61 -19.72
C ASP A 175 12.36 -9.37 -21.23
N TYR A 176 12.76 -8.17 -21.65
CA TYR A 176 12.68 -7.76 -23.04
C TYR A 176 13.73 -8.46 -23.90
N GLY A 177 13.28 -9.09 -24.99
CA GLY A 177 14.10 -9.97 -25.84
C GLY A 177 14.01 -11.45 -25.46
N SER A 178 13.37 -11.77 -24.34
CA SER A 178 13.16 -13.15 -23.86
C SER A 178 11.68 -13.48 -23.70
N SER A 179 11.02 -12.96 -22.65
CA SER A 179 9.61 -13.22 -22.35
C SER A 179 8.65 -12.27 -23.09
N VAL A 180 9.15 -11.10 -23.50
CA VAL A 180 8.46 -10.13 -24.36
C VAL A 180 9.41 -9.71 -25.48
N THR A 181 9.01 -9.82 -26.76
CA THR A 181 9.87 -9.41 -27.89
C THR A 181 9.05 -8.82 -29.03
N LEU A 182 9.47 -7.68 -29.57
CA LEU A 182 8.97 -7.11 -30.83
C LEU A 182 10.03 -7.31 -31.92
N THR A 183 9.69 -8.00 -33.02
CA THR A 183 10.59 -8.21 -34.16
C THR A 183 10.04 -7.65 -35.46
N ASP A 184 10.92 -7.29 -36.40
CA ASP A 184 10.55 -7.01 -37.78
C ASP A 184 10.39 -8.31 -38.61
N ASN A 185 10.11 -8.14 -39.90
CA ASN A 185 9.96 -9.22 -40.87
C ASN A 185 11.26 -10.00 -41.18
N ALA A 186 12.41 -9.52 -40.72
CA ALA A 186 13.71 -10.17 -40.81
C ALA A 186 14.16 -10.78 -39.47
N ASP A 187 13.24 -10.87 -38.50
CA ASP A 187 13.46 -11.35 -37.13
C ASP A 187 14.47 -10.50 -36.34
N ASN A 188 14.72 -9.25 -36.72
CA ASN A 188 15.52 -8.33 -35.91
C ASN A 188 14.67 -7.81 -34.75
N VAL A 189 15.24 -7.83 -33.54
CA VAL A 189 14.60 -7.26 -32.35
C VAL A 189 14.60 -5.73 -32.45
N ILE A 190 13.44 -5.12 -32.26
CA ILE A 190 13.25 -3.67 -32.28
C ILE A 190 13.51 -3.10 -30.87
N PRO A 191 14.28 -2.02 -30.70
CA PRO A 191 14.41 -1.37 -29.40
C PRO A 191 13.07 -0.74 -28.94
N VAL A 192 12.65 -1.04 -27.71
CA VAL A 192 11.42 -0.51 -27.10
C VAL A 192 11.66 -0.18 -25.63
N SER A 193 10.88 0.76 -25.10
CA SER A 193 10.64 0.90 -23.66
C SER A 193 9.52 -0.05 -23.24
N VAL A 194 9.72 -0.79 -22.15
CA VAL A 194 8.73 -1.73 -21.60
C VAL A 194 8.34 -1.30 -20.20
N LEU A 195 7.10 -0.84 -20.03
CA LEU A 195 6.55 -0.46 -18.72
C LEU A 195 5.61 -1.56 -18.24
N SER A 196 5.74 -1.98 -16.98
CA SER A 196 4.85 -2.98 -16.39
C SER A 196 4.36 -2.51 -15.02
N GLY A 197 3.10 -2.85 -14.69
CA GLY A 197 2.49 -2.43 -13.43
C GLY A 197 1.06 -2.95 -13.30
N GLY A 198 0.71 -3.49 -12.12
CA GLY A 198 -0.59 -4.14 -11.92
C GLY A 198 -0.80 -5.27 -12.93
N ASN A 199 -1.93 -5.26 -13.65
CA ASN A 199 -2.20 -6.21 -14.75
C ASN A 199 -1.88 -5.64 -16.14
N ARG A 200 -0.97 -4.65 -16.24
CA ARG A 200 -0.75 -3.87 -17.46
C ARG A 200 0.71 -3.97 -17.93
N LEU A 201 0.88 -3.97 -19.25
CA LEU A 201 2.17 -3.92 -19.95
C LEU A 201 2.06 -2.95 -21.11
N THR A 202 2.97 -1.99 -21.20
CA THR A 202 3.07 -1.00 -22.26
C THR A 202 4.41 -1.19 -22.97
N ILE A 203 4.39 -1.23 -24.30
CA ILE A 203 5.55 -1.44 -25.16
C ILE A 203 5.61 -0.27 -26.14
N ASP A 204 6.59 0.59 -25.94
CA ASP A 204 6.75 1.83 -26.70
C ASP A 204 8.02 1.78 -27.56
N PRO A 205 7.92 1.68 -28.89
CA PRO A 205 9.08 1.73 -29.77
C PRO A 205 9.94 2.98 -29.53
N VAL A 206 11.26 2.82 -29.45
CA VAL A 206 12.18 3.96 -29.27
C VAL A 206 12.21 4.85 -30.51
N GLU A 207 12.03 4.25 -31.68
CA GLU A 207 11.85 4.95 -32.95
C GLU A 207 10.50 4.56 -33.55
N ASP A 208 9.83 5.51 -34.22
CA ASP A 208 8.59 5.26 -34.96
C ASP A 208 8.77 4.06 -35.91
N LEU A 209 7.81 3.14 -35.88
CA LEU A 209 7.83 1.96 -36.73
C LEU A 209 7.70 2.38 -38.21
N THR A 210 8.29 1.60 -39.12
CA THR A 210 8.21 1.90 -40.55
C THR A 210 6.84 1.52 -41.12
N PRO A 211 6.07 2.46 -41.71
CA PRO A 211 4.76 2.17 -42.28
C PRO A 211 4.78 1.02 -43.31
N GLY A 212 3.79 0.14 -43.24
CA GLY A 212 3.60 -0.99 -44.16
C GLY A 212 4.55 -2.18 -43.95
N ASN A 213 5.57 -2.07 -43.08
CA ASN A 213 6.35 -3.23 -42.65
C ASN A 213 5.53 -4.12 -41.72
N THR A 214 5.84 -5.41 -41.69
CA THR A 214 5.21 -6.35 -40.73
C THR A 214 6.13 -6.51 -39.52
N TYR A 215 5.55 -6.32 -38.34
CA TYR A 215 6.18 -6.57 -37.06
C TYR A 215 5.44 -7.68 -36.31
N THR A 216 6.14 -8.41 -35.46
CA THR A 216 5.55 -9.45 -34.62
C THR A 216 5.87 -9.19 -33.17
N LEU A 217 4.84 -8.94 -32.34
CA LEU A 217 4.96 -8.96 -30.89
C LEU A 217 4.75 -10.38 -30.41
N THR A 218 5.68 -10.92 -29.63
CA THR A 218 5.61 -12.25 -29.02
C THR A 218 5.70 -12.14 -27.50
N LEU A 219 4.81 -12.85 -26.82
CA LEU A 219 4.80 -13.07 -25.37
C LEU A 219 4.94 -14.57 -25.12
N THR A 220 5.90 -14.99 -24.30
CA THR A 220 6.12 -16.42 -24.01
C THR A 220 5.36 -16.85 -22.75
N SER A 221 5.37 -18.15 -22.48
CA SER A 221 4.85 -18.71 -21.22
C SER A 221 5.76 -18.45 -20.01
N ASP A 222 6.89 -17.76 -20.19
CA ASP A 222 7.79 -17.40 -19.09
C ASP A 222 7.25 -16.20 -18.29
N LEU A 223 6.33 -15.42 -18.89
CA LEU A 223 5.54 -14.43 -18.15
C LEU A 223 4.61 -15.13 -17.17
N ALA A 224 4.56 -14.63 -15.93
CA ALA A 224 3.66 -15.14 -14.90
C ALA A 224 2.85 -14.04 -14.23
N SER A 225 1.71 -14.42 -13.65
CA SER A 225 0.98 -13.58 -12.71
C SER A 225 1.65 -13.57 -11.34
N VAL A 226 1.32 -12.58 -10.49
CA VAL A 226 1.71 -12.54 -9.06
C VAL A 226 1.23 -13.78 -8.28
N PHE A 227 0.23 -14.50 -8.80
CA PHE A 227 -0.28 -15.74 -8.20
C PHE A 227 0.45 -17.01 -8.70
N GLY A 228 1.52 -16.87 -9.49
CA GLY A 228 2.34 -17.98 -9.99
C GLY A 228 1.79 -18.69 -11.24
N ASN A 229 0.71 -18.22 -11.84
CA ASN A 229 0.18 -18.76 -13.10
C ASN A 229 0.98 -18.25 -14.30
N SER A 230 1.51 -19.16 -15.13
CA SER A 230 2.18 -18.82 -16.40
C SER A 230 1.20 -18.38 -17.50
N LEU A 231 1.67 -17.54 -18.43
CA LEU A 231 0.84 -17.07 -19.56
C LEU A 231 0.42 -18.26 -20.43
N THR A 232 -0.88 -18.46 -20.55
CA THR A 232 -1.44 -19.66 -21.16
C THR A 232 -1.17 -19.68 -22.66
N GLY A 233 -0.27 -20.58 -23.08
CA GLY A 233 0.05 -20.80 -24.50
C GLY A 233 0.87 -19.70 -25.18
N GLY A 234 1.31 -18.68 -24.44
CA GLY A 234 1.91 -17.47 -25.00
C GLY A 234 0.90 -16.62 -25.80
N ALA A 235 1.38 -15.52 -26.40
CA ALA A 235 0.60 -14.72 -27.33
C ALA A 235 1.48 -14.20 -28.49
N SER A 236 0.87 -14.02 -29.66
CA SER A 236 1.57 -13.44 -30.81
C SER A 236 0.63 -12.54 -31.60
N TYR A 237 1.10 -11.32 -31.89
CA TYR A 237 0.35 -10.30 -32.63
C TYR A 237 1.14 -9.89 -33.88
N SER A 238 0.52 -9.98 -35.05
CA SER A 238 1.06 -9.46 -36.30
C SER A 238 0.60 -8.04 -36.51
N LEU A 239 1.54 -7.11 -36.64
CA LEU A 239 1.32 -5.67 -36.62
C LEU A 239 1.79 -5.07 -37.95
N VAL A 240 0.97 -4.20 -38.55
CA VAL A 240 1.33 -3.46 -39.78
C VAL A 240 0.95 -2.00 -39.56
N PRO A 241 1.90 -1.14 -39.16
CA PRO A 241 1.62 0.28 -38.92
C PRO A 241 1.27 1.01 -40.21
N GLU A 242 0.33 1.94 -40.12
CA GLU A 242 -0.06 2.87 -41.17
C GLU A 242 0.78 4.17 -41.08
N ASP A 243 0.81 4.91 -42.19
CA ASP A 243 1.57 6.17 -42.30
C ASP A 243 0.78 7.31 -41.66
N SER A 244 1.37 7.95 -40.63
CA SER A 244 0.75 9.10 -39.98
C SER A 244 0.79 10.39 -40.80
N ALA A 245 1.61 10.45 -41.85
CA ALA A 245 1.79 11.65 -42.64
C ALA A 245 0.65 11.91 -43.65
N PRO A 246 0.32 13.19 -43.91
CA PRO A 246 0.79 14.37 -43.19
C PRO A 246 0.13 14.48 -41.80
N SER A 247 0.88 14.98 -40.82
CA SER A 247 0.42 15.31 -39.47
C SER A 247 0.75 16.78 -39.15
N GLU A 248 0.04 17.34 -38.19
CA GLU A 248 0.27 18.70 -37.68
C GLU A 248 0.38 18.65 -36.14
N THR A 249 1.36 19.36 -35.59
CA THR A 249 1.52 19.49 -34.13
C THR A 249 0.62 20.62 -33.62
N LEU A 250 -0.32 20.28 -32.75
CA LEU A 250 -1.20 21.21 -32.05
C LEU A 250 -0.65 21.48 -30.65
N VAL A 251 -0.41 22.74 -30.34
CA VAL A 251 -0.08 23.18 -28.98
C VAL A 251 -1.38 23.42 -28.21
N LEU A 252 -1.56 22.65 -27.15
CA LEU A 252 -2.72 22.64 -26.26
C LEU A 252 -2.30 23.12 -24.87
N GLU A 253 -3.02 24.08 -24.31
CA GLU A 253 -2.83 24.54 -22.93
C GLU A 253 -3.79 23.80 -21.99
N ALA A 254 -3.25 23.05 -21.03
CA ALA A 254 -3.99 22.58 -19.87
C ALA A 254 -4.13 23.74 -18.88
N MET A 255 -5.28 24.39 -18.90
CA MET A 255 -5.53 25.61 -18.12
C MET A 255 -5.72 25.31 -16.64
N ALA A 256 -5.06 26.06 -15.76
CA ALA A 256 -5.40 26.03 -14.34
C ALA A 256 -6.87 26.44 -14.12
N ALA A 257 -7.56 25.81 -13.17
CA ALA A 257 -8.96 26.14 -12.84
C ALA A 257 -9.17 27.63 -12.55
N ASP A 258 -8.20 28.24 -11.87
CA ASP A 258 -8.08 29.68 -11.66
C ASP A 258 -6.59 30.01 -11.42
N PRO A 259 -6.07 31.14 -11.94
CA PRO A 259 -4.67 31.51 -11.78
C PRO A 259 -4.26 31.90 -10.35
N VAL A 260 -5.22 32.15 -9.44
CA VAL A 260 -4.94 32.59 -8.07
C VAL A 260 -5.64 31.73 -7.02
N LYS A 261 -6.87 31.29 -7.30
CA LYS A 261 -7.65 30.52 -6.33
C LYS A 261 -7.25 29.04 -6.31
N GLY A 262 -7.42 28.41 -5.15
CA GLY A 262 -7.34 26.97 -5.01
C GLY A 262 -8.53 26.26 -5.66
N CYS A 263 -8.37 24.97 -5.98
CA CYS A 263 -9.40 24.16 -6.64
C CYS A 263 -10.75 24.14 -5.91
N ASN A 264 -10.73 24.20 -4.57
CA ASN A 264 -11.92 24.08 -3.73
C ASN A 264 -12.65 25.42 -3.51
N GLU A 265 -12.15 26.53 -4.06
CA GLU A 265 -12.75 27.85 -3.90
C GLU A 265 -13.90 28.13 -4.87
N ASP A 266 -14.80 29.03 -4.47
CA ASP A 266 -15.92 29.45 -5.30
C ASP A 266 -15.50 30.30 -6.51
N GLY A 267 -16.18 30.04 -7.64
CA GLY A 267 -16.00 30.80 -8.88
C GLY A 267 -14.73 30.48 -9.66
N VAL A 268 -14.15 29.29 -9.46
CA VAL A 268 -13.16 28.69 -10.37
C VAL A 268 -13.83 28.18 -11.64
N THR A 269 -13.05 27.98 -12.70
CA THR A 269 -13.52 27.39 -13.97
C THR A 269 -13.91 25.93 -13.76
N ARG A 270 -15.07 25.53 -14.27
CA ARG A 270 -15.65 24.19 -14.06
C ARG A 270 -15.81 23.45 -15.38
N SER A 271 -15.60 22.14 -15.33
CA SER A 271 -15.76 21.25 -16.47
C SER A 271 -17.22 21.23 -16.94
N PRO A 272 -17.48 21.35 -18.25
CA PRO A 272 -18.83 21.17 -18.79
C PRO A 272 -19.31 19.71 -18.67
N LEU A 273 -18.41 18.75 -18.49
CA LEU A 273 -18.78 17.33 -18.37
C LEU A 273 -19.19 16.97 -16.94
N THR A 274 -18.39 17.36 -15.95
CA THR A 274 -18.56 16.90 -14.55
C THR A 274 -19.08 17.98 -13.60
N GLY A 275 -18.96 19.26 -13.96
CA GLY A 275 -19.20 20.38 -13.05
C GLY A 275 -18.12 20.57 -11.98
N ALA A 276 -17.10 19.71 -11.93
CA ALA A 276 -15.94 19.86 -11.06
C ALA A 276 -14.96 20.91 -11.59
N PRO A 277 -14.07 21.49 -10.77
CA PRO A 277 -12.98 22.35 -11.22
C PRO A 277 -12.13 21.67 -12.30
N ILE A 278 -11.79 22.38 -13.38
CA ILE A 278 -10.96 21.81 -14.47
C ILE A 278 -9.51 21.59 -14.03
N ASN A 279 -8.87 20.53 -14.54
CA ASN A 279 -7.46 20.21 -14.29
C ASN A 279 -7.05 20.17 -12.80
N CYS A 280 -8.00 19.93 -11.91
CA CYS A 280 -7.76 19.67 -10.50
C CYS A 280 -7.86 18.16 -10.25
N VAL A 281 -6.85 17.59 -9.60
CA VAL A 281 -6.77 16.17 -9.29
C VAL A 281 -6.94 15.98 -7.79
N PRO A 282 -8.15 15.66 -7.30
CA PRO A 282 -8.33 15.30 -5.91
C PRO A 282 -7.66 13.96 -5.64
N LEU A 283 -7.03 13.80 -4.48
CA LEU A 283 -6.50 12.54 -3.99
C LEU A 283 -7.30 12.15 -2.75
N VAL A 284 -8.37 11.37 -2.98
CA VAL A 284 -9.27 10.94 -1.91
C VAL A 284 -8.80 9.61 -1.35
N ALA A 285 -8.49 9.60 -0.05
CA ALA A 285 -8.05 8.42 0.68
C ALA A 285 -8.37 8.57 2.18
N LYS A 286 -8.47 7.48 2.93
CA LYS A 286 -8.64 7.52 4.38
C LYS A 286 -7.46 8.22 5.07
N LEU A 287 -6.25 7.95 4.60
CA LEU A 287 -5.04 8.55 5.14
C LEU A 287 -4.90 10.03 4.84
N LEU A 288 -5.40 10.50 3.69
CA LEU A 288 -5.26 11.91 3.25
C LEU A 288 -6.52 12.76 3.48
N GLY A 289 -7.66 12.12 3.71
CA GLY A 289 -8.97 12.77 3.64
C GLY A 289 -9.46 12.96 2.20
N ASP A 290 -10.42 13.86 2.05
CA ASP A 290 -11.08 14.19 0.78
C ASP A 290 -10.78 15.62 0.28
N THR A 291 -9.93 16.36 1.00
CA THR A 291 -9.61 17.77 0.70
C THR A 291 -8.30 17.95 -0.08
N THR A 292 -7.41 16.97 -0.05
CA THR A 292 -6.11 17.02 -0.72
C THR A 292 -6.30 17.03 -2.24
N VAL A 293 -5.81 18.07 -2.91
CA VAL A 293 -5.99 18.30 -4.35
C VAL A 293 -4.78 19.02 -4.93
N SER A 294 -4.31 18.59 -6.10
CA SER A 294 -3.30 19.32 -6.87
C SER A 294 -3.93 19.93 -8.12
N LYS A 295 -3.64 21.21 -8.37
CA LYS A 295 -4.04 21.92 -9.58
C LYS A 295 -2.96 21.76 -10.63
N LEU A 296 -3.29 21.08 -11.73
CA LEU A 296 -2.38 20.85 -12.84
C LEU A 296 -2.47 21.97 -13.88
N SER A 297 -1.33 22.30 -14.49
CA SER A 297 -1.26 23.18 -15.65
C SER A 297 -0.03 22.88 -16.51
N GLY A 298 -0.07 23.29 -17.77
CA GLY A 298 1.07 23.14 -18.67
C GLY A 298 0.69 23.15 -20.14
N ASN A 299 1.70 23.08 -21.01
CA ASN A 299 1.51 22.99 -22.46
C ASN A 299 1.80 21.57 -22.94
N VAL A 300 0.86 21.01 -23.69
CA VAL A 300 0.94 19.68 -24.30
C VAL A 300 1.04 19.86 -25.81
N PHE A 301 1.95 19.10 -26.43
CA PHE A 301 2.21 19.13 -27.86
C PHE A 301 1.66 17.85 -28.46
N ALA A 302 0.59 17.97 -29.23
CA ALA A 302 -0.17 16.83 -29.72
C ALA A 302 -0.08 16.74 -31.26
N ASP A 303 0.50 15.67 -31.77
CA ASP A 303 0.55 15.39 -33.20
C ASP A 303 -0.77 14.79 -33.66
N LEU A 304 -1.48 15.50 -34.53
CA LEU A 304 -2.75 15.07 -35.10
C LEU A 304 -2.55 14.68 -36.55
N ALA A 305 -2.84 13.41 -36.87
CA ALA A 305 -2.84 12.95 -38.26
C ALA A 305 -3.94 13.65 -39.07
N TYR A 306 -3.71 13.84 -40.37
CA TYR A 306 -4.65 14.55 -41.23
C TYR A 306 -6.02 13.88 -41.26
N ILE A 307 -7.01 14.49 -40.59
CA ILE A 307 -8.37 13.94 -40.39
C ILE A 307 -9.00 13.37 -41.68
N PRO A 308 -8.89 14.00 -42.86
CA PRO A 308 -9.45 13.43 -44.09
C PRO A 308 -8.87 12.07 -44.52
N ASN A 309 -7.66 11.71 -44.10
CA ASN A 309 -7.12 10.35 -44.32
C ASN A 309 -7.76 9.32 -43.38
N TYR A 310 -8.21 9.77 -42.21
CA TYR A 310 -8.74 8.94 -41.14
C TYR A 310 -10.10 9.46 -40.64
N PRO A 311 -11.14 9.51 -41.51
CA PRO A 311 -12.40 10.19 -41.20
C PRO A 311 -13.17 9.56 -40.03
N ASP A 312 -13.00 8.25 -39.82
CA ASP A 312 -13.72 7.46 -38.83
C ASP A 312 -12.97 7.33 -37.49
N ALA A 313 -11.65 7.53 -37.48
CA ALA A 313 -10.84 7.49 -36.27
C ALA A 313 -9.52 8.23 -36.48
N ALA A 314 -9.51 9.56 -36.31
CA ALA A 314 -8.31 10.35 -36.57
C ALA A 314 -7.28 10.15 -35.45
N PRO A 315 -6.08 9.61 -35.73
CA PRO A 315 -5.05 9.35 -34.72
C PRO A 315 -4.46 10.63 -34.13
N LEU A 316 -4.19 10.58 -32.83
CA LEU A 316 -3.57 11.63 -32.03
C LEU A 316 -2.43 11.02 -31.22
N ARG A 317 -1.28 11.71 -31.15
CA ARG A 317 -0.16 11.38 -30.27
C ARG A 317 0.21 12.57 -29.39
N ILE A 318 0.53 12.32 -28.14
CA ILE A 318 1.29 13.23 -27.29
C ILE A 318 2.62 12.53 -26.98
N SER A 319 3.74 13.13 -27.35
CA SER A 319 5.04 12.47 -27.23
C SER A 319 5.47 12.25 -25.79
N LYS A 320 6.20 11.15 -25.56
CA LYS A 320 6.99 10.87 -24.35
C LYS A 320 7.80 12.10 -23.93
N GLY A 321 7.90 12.34 -22.63
CA GLY A 321 8.62 13.48 -22.06
C GLY A 321 7.81 14.79 -22.01
N SER A 322 6.52 14.74 -22.40
CA SER A 322 5.56 15.79 -22.06
C SER A 322 5.40 15.90 -20.53
N LEU A 323 5.16 17.11 -20.03
CA LEU A 323 5.15 17.41 -18.59
C LEU A 323 3.99 18.34 -18.24
N LEU A 324 3.33 18.06 -17.11
CA LEU A 324 2.40 18.96 -16.45
C LEU A 324 2.91 19.26 -15.04
N GLU A 325 2.77 20.51 -14.62
CA GLU A 325 3.15 20.98 -13.29
C GLU A 325 1.89 21.08 -12.41
N GLY A 326 2.01 20.61 -11.17
CA GLY A 326 0.98 20.61 -10.16
C GLY A 326 1.38 21.43 -8.95
N GLU A 327 0.41 22.14 -8.37
CA GLU A 327 0.59 22.80 -7.06
C GLU A 327 0.89 21.78 -5.95
N PRO A 328 1.61 22.18 -4.88
CA PRO A 328 1.91 21.31 -3.75
C PRO A 328 0.67 20.68 -3.11
N LEU A 329 0.84 19.43 -2.68
CA LEU A 329 -0.15 18.64 -1.96
C LEU A 329 0.09 18.74 -0.46
N ASP A 330 -0.94 19.18 0.27
CA ASP A 330 -0.95 19.08 1.73
C ASP A 330 -1.07 17.61 2.14
N VAL A 331 -0.15 17.15 3.00
CA VAL A 331 -0.16 15.80 3.56
C VAL A 331 -0.85 15.83 4.93
N LEU A 332 -2.11 15.41 4.96
CA LEU A 332 -2.95 15.43 6.16
C LEU A 332 -3.27 14.00 6.62
N ILE A 333 -2.73 13.56 7.76
CA ILE A 333 -3.01 12.24 8.34
C ILE A 333 -4.45 12.17 8.86
N GLY A 334 -5.18 11.19 8.36
CA GLY A 334 -6.61 11.00 8.63
C GLY A 334 -7.49 12.10 8.04
N GLY A 335 -6.94 12.97 7.18
CA GLY A 335 -7.65 14.13 6.60
C GLY A 335 -7.70 15.38 7.47
N TYR A 336 -7.11 15.37 8.67
CA TYR A 336 -7.22 16.49 9.61
C TYR A 336 -5.88 16.96 10.17
N LEU A 337 -4.94 16.02 10.43
CA LEU A 337 -3.71 16.35 11.13
C LEU A 337 -2.57 16.60 10.15
N PRO A 338 -1.92 17.77 10.14
CA PRO A 338 -0.81 18.03 9.23
C PRO A 338 0.38 17.12 9.55
N ALA A 339 0.99 16.54 8.52
CA ALA A 339 2.19 15.70 8.66
C ALA A 339 3.47 16.51 8.97
N GLY A 340 3.39 17.84 8.99
CA GLY A 340 4.53 18.74 9.19
C GLY A 340 5.32 19.05 7.91
N PHE A 341 4.80 18.67 6.74
CA PHE A 341 5.35 18.99 5.42
C PHE A 341 4.29 18.89 4.31
N ASP A 342 4.57 19.53 3.18
CA ASP A 342 3.82 19.39 1.92
C ASP A 342 4.69 18.67 0.87
N SER A 343 4.11 18.32 -0.27
CA SER A 343 4.87 17.63 -1.33
C SER A 343 5.90 18.49 -2.05
N GLY A 344 5.86 19.81 -1.87
CA GLY A 344 6.35 20.77 -2.85
C GLY A 344 5.70 20.56 -4.21
N ASP A 345 6.22 21.23 -5.24
CA ASP A 345 5.65 21.14 -6.60
C ASP A 345 5.58 19.68 -7.07
N VAL A 346 4.45 19.34 -7.69
CA VAL A 346 4.18 18.00 -8.23
C VAL A 346 4.47 18.02 -9.72
N THR A 347 5.19 17.02 -10.20
CA THR A 347 5.48 16.86 -11.63
C THR A 347 4.77 15.61 -12.14
N VAL A 348 4.04 15.75 -13.25
CA VAL A 348 3.42 14.63 -13.97
C VAL A 348 4.10 14.50 -15.33
N SER A 349 4.86 13.41 -15.51
CA SER A 349 5.61 13.12 -16.73
C SER A 349 4.95 12.03 -17.55
N PHE A 350 4.91 12.20 -18.87
CA PHE A 350 4.45 11.17 -19.81
C PHE A 350 5.60 10.21 -20.10
N VAL A 351 5.53 8.97 -19.62
CA VAL A 351 6.65 8.01 -19.66
C VAL A 351 6.71 7.17 -20.95
N SER A 352 5.64 7.20 -21.73
CA SER A 352 5.59 6.68 -23.09
C SER A 352 4.82 7.66 -23.98
N ASP A 353 4.82 7.43 -25.30
CA ASP A 353 3.90 8.12 -26.19
C ASP A 353 2.45 7.84 -25.78
N ALA A 354 1.69 8.90 -25.51
CA ALA A 354 0.26 8.80 -25.28
C ALA A 354 -0.44 8.77 -26.62
N ASN A 355 -1.24 7.74 -26.90
CA ASN A 355 -1.97 7.61 -28.15
C ASN A 355 -3.46 7.76 -27.92
N GLY A 356 -4.14 8.32 -28.91
CA GLY A 356 -5.59 8.47 -28.89
C GLY A 356 -6.21 8.63 -30.26
N TYR A 357 -7.53 8.77 -30.26
CA TYR A 357 -8.34 8.87 -31.46
C TYR A 357 -9.44 9.91 -31.31
N LEU A 358 -9.65 10.72 -32.37
CA LEU A 358 -10.83 11.56 -32.55
C LEU A 358 -11.87 10.82 -33.38
N LEU A 359 -12.86 10.26 -32.71
CA LEU A 359 -13.92 9.45 -33.30
C LEU A 359 -15.14 10.33 -33.62
N PRO A 360 -15.89 10.06 -34.71
CA PRO A 360 -17.25 10.54 -34.83
C PRO A 360 -18.06 10.12 -33.60
N THR A 361 -19.01 10.96 -33.18
CA THR A 361 -19.90 10.57 -32.08
C THR A 361 -20.80 9.41 -32.55
N PRO A 362 -20.82 8.27 -31.82
CA PRO A 362 -21.68 7.15 -32.19
C PRO A 362 -23.17 7.46 -31.97
N TYR A 363 -23.47 8.53 -31.25
CA TYR A 363 -24.78 8.85 -30.70
C TYR A 363 -25.52 9.95 -31.47
N SER A 364 -24.86 10.63 -32.41
CA SER A 364 -25.46 11.67 -33.23
C SER A 364 -24.88 11.69 -34.64
N GLN A 365 -25.75 11.86 -35.63
CA GLN A 365 -25.35 12.07 -37.03
C GLN A 365 -25.21 13.56 -37.38
N SER A 366 -25.31 14.45 -36.38
CA SER A 366 -25.16 15.89 -36.59
C SER A 366 -23.72 16.23 -36.98
N PRO A 367 -23.50 16.99 -38.05
CA PRO A 367 -22.18 17.51 -38.40
C PRO A 367 -21.57 18.43 -37.34
N GLU A 368 -22.40 19.00 -36.47
CA GLU A 368 -21.99 19.88 -35.37
C GLU A 368 -21.70 19.12 -34.07
N ALA A 369 -21.94 17.81 -34.03
CA ALA A 369 -21.67 17.05 -32.82
C ALA A 369 -20.15 16.96 -32.58
N PRO A 370 -19.68 17.20 -31.33
CA PRO A 370 -18.28 17.06 -30.99
C PRO A 370 -17.75 15.68 -31.37
N ARG A 371 -16.48 15.62 -31.78
CA ARG A 371 -15.80 14.33 -31.91
C ARG A 371 -15.55 13.77 -30.52
N ARG A 372 -15.67 12.46 -30.38
CA ARG A 372 -15.32 11.77 -29.14
C ARG A 372 -13.80 11.60 -29.10
N VAL A 373 -13.20 11.86 -27.94
CA VAL A 373 -11.78 11.66 -27.67
C VAL A 373 -11.63 10.39 -26.85
N GLU A 374 -10.77 9.49 -27.28
CA GLU A 374 -10.24 8.38 -26.48
C GLU A 374 -8.73 8.57 -26.41
N LEU A 375 -8.15 8.71 -25.22
CA LEU A 375 -6.71 8.85 -25.00
C LEU A 375 -6.28 7.87 -23.91
N THR A 376 -5.19 7.17 -24.15
CA THR A 376 -4.56 6.30 -23.15
C THR A 376 -3.17 6.81 -22.85
N LEU A 377 -2.88 7.04 -21.57
CA LEU A 377 -1.67 7.71 -21.08
C LEU A 377 -0.91 6.78 -20.14
N ASP A 378 0.41 6.82 -20.19
CA ASP A 378 1.27 6.24 -19.15
C ASP A 378 1.99 7.41 -18.45
N LEU A 379 1.74 7.57 -17.16
CA LEU A 379 2.14 8.74 -16.38
C LEU A 379 3.09 8.35 -15.24
N ALA A 380 4.03 9.21 -14.90
CA ALA A 380 4.83 9.13 -13.69
C ALA A 380 4.67 10.40 -12.85
N PHE A 381 4.63 10.23 -11.54
CA PHE A 381 4.52 11.31 -10.57
C PHE A 381 5.83 11.47 -9.80
N SER A 382 6.31 12.69 -9.64
CA SER A 382 7.35 13.03 -8.67
C SER A 382 7.01 14.31 -7.92
N THR A 383 7.64 14.51 -6.77
CA THR A 383 7.41 15.68 -5.92
C THR A 383 8.72 16.32 -5.49
N ALA A 384 8.71 17.63 -5.19
CA ALA A 384 9.92 18.35 -4.83
C ALA A 384 10.45 18.04 -3.41
N ASP A 385 9.57 17.78 -2.43
CA ASP A 385 9.98 17.32 -1.09
C ASP A 385 10.32 15.83 -1.14
N SER A 386 11.49 15.45 -0.59
CA SER A 386 11.97 14.07 -0.68
C SER A 386 11.11 13.08 0.11
N ARG A 387 10.56 13.47 1.26
CA ARG A 387 9.70 12.60 2.09
C ARG A 387 8.40 12.29 1.33
N ALA A 388 7.78 13.32 0.77
CA ALA A 388 6.61 13.15 -0.08
C ALA A 388 6.94 12.35 -1.35
N ASN A 389 8.11 12.59 -1.95
CA ASN A 389 8.48 11.92 -3.19
C ASN A 389 8.62 10.41 -2.93
N GLY A 390 9.34 10.01 -1.88
CA GLY A 390 9.43 8.59 -1.48
C GLY A 390 8.09 7.96 -1.09
N ALA A 391 7.12 8.76 -0.63
CA ALA A 391 5.78 8.31 -0.23
C ALA A 391 4.77 8.18 -1.39
N PHE A 392 4.90 9.00 -2.44
CA PHE A 392 3.88 9.17 -3.49
C PHE A 392 4.36 8.88 -4.91
N THR A 393 5.66 8.98 -5.17
CA THR A 393 6.19 8.80 -6.53
C THR A 393 5.79 7.44 -7.06
N GLN A 394 5.22 7.37 -8.26
CA GLN A 394 4.78 6.12 -8.86
C GLN A 394 4.44 6.30 -10.34
N SER A 395 4.38 5.19 -11.06
CA SER A 395 3.91 5.09 -12.43
C SER A 395 2.44 4.65 -12.44
N LEU A 396 1.58 5.40 -13.14
CA LEU A 396 0.20 5.01 -13.45
C LEU A 396 0.12 4.65 -14.93
N LEU A 397 0.01 3.36 -15.21
CA LEU A 397 -0.02 2.85 -16.57
C LEU A 397 -1.43 2.82 -17.15
N GLN A 398 -1.52 3.18 -18.43
CA GLN A 398 -2.72 3.13 -19.25
C GLN A 398 -3.95 3.79 -18.59
N VAL A 399 -3.77 5.01 -18.10
CA VAL A 399 -4.85 5.90 -17.67
C VAL A 399 -5.71 6.23 -18.88
N ASP A 400 -6.96 5.78 -18.86
CA ASP A 400 -7.93 6.01 -19.94
C ASP A 400 -8.68 7.33 -19.70
N LEU A 401 -8.55 8.27 -20.64
CA LEU A 401 -9.35 9.48 -20.71
C LEU A 401 -10.35 9.35 -21.85
N VAL A 402 -11.62 9.59 -21.54
CA VAL A 402 -12.69 9.62 -22.55
C VAL A 402 -13.34 10.99 -22.50
N GLY A 403 -13.48 11.63 -23.65
CA GLY A 403 -13.90 13.03 -23.72
C GLY A 403 -14.59 13.42 -25.02
N ARG A 404 -14.66 14.73 -25.23
CA ARG A 404 -15.08 15.38 -26.47
C ARG A 404 -14.02 16.35 -26.96
N ALA A 405 -13.93 16.51 -28.27
CA ALA A 405 -13.16 17.53 -28.96
C ALA A 405 -14.10 18.33 -29.87
N ILE A 406 -14.11 19.64 -29.71
CA ILE A 406 -14.89 20.57 -30.52
C ILE A 406 -14.03 21.76 -30.93
N VAL A 407 -14.37 22.43 -32.03
CA VAL A 407 -13.75 23.70 -32.40
C VAL A 407 -14.66 24.84 -32.00
N GLU A 408 -14.23 25.64 -31.03
CA GLU A 408 -14.92 26.83 -30.52
C GLU A 408 -14.08 28.07 -30.79
N GLU A 409 -14.69 29.08 -31.42
CA GLU A 409 -14.00 30.34 -31.78
C GLU A 409 -12.67 30.15 -32.55
N GLY A 410 -12.56 29.06 -33.32
CA GLY A 410 -11.36 28.71 -34.09
C GLY A 410 -10.27 28.00 -33.29
N ARG A 411 -10.53 27.61 -32.04
CA ARG A 411 -9.66 26.81 -31.19
C ARG A 411 -10.23 25.42 -30.99
N MET A 412 -9.40 24.40 -30.99
CA MET A 412 -9.77 23.07 -30.53
C MET A 412 -9.86 23.07 -29.01
N VAL A 413 -10.99 22.64 -28.47
CA VAL A 413 -11.25 22.47 -27.04
C VAL A 413 -11.46 20.97 -26.79
N ILE A 414 -10.71 20.42 -25.85
CA ILE A 414 -10.80 19.02 -25.42
C ILE A 414 -11.21 18.97 -23.96
N ASP A 415 -12.38 18.40 -23.69
CA ASP A 415 -12.83 18.07 -22.33
C ASP A 415 -12.83 16.56 -22.17
N ALA A 416 -12.17 16.02 -21.15
CA ALA A 416 -12.13 14.58 -20.92
C ALA A 416 -12.25 14.21 -19.44
N VAL A 417 -12.81 13.02 -19.19
CA VAL A 417 -12.95 12.46 -17.85
C VAL A 417 -12.12 11.17 -17.76
N GLY A 418 -11.44 11.01 -16.64
CA GLY A 418 -10.72 9.79 -16.28
C GLY A 418 -10.69 9.60 -14.77
N VAL A 419 -10.20 8.44 -14.33
CA VAL A 419 -9.93 8.19 -12.91
C VAL A 419 -8.52 7.66 -12.78
N VAL A 420 -7.78 8.22 -11.81
CA VAL A 420 -6.48 7.72 -11.38
C VAL A 420 -6.62 7.10 -9.99
N GLU A 421 -5.86 6.06 -9.73
CA GLU A 421 -5.89 5.34 -8.44
C GLU A 421 -4.47 5.16 -7.89
N PRO A 422 -3.80 6.23 -7.45
CA PRO A 422 -2.43 6.13 -6.92
C PRO A 422 -2.40 5.47 -5.54
N GLU A 423 -1.28 4.82 -5.22
CA GLU A 423 -1.01 4.35 -3.86
C GLU A 423 -0.46 5.47 -2.98
N VAL A 424 -0.88 5.47 -1.71
CA VAL A 424 -0.43 6.40 -0.66
C VAL A 424 0.35 5.60 0.38
N LEU A 425 1.61 5.97 0.59
CA LEU A 425 2.54 5.29 1.52
C LEU A 425 2.68 3.77 1.27
N GLY A 426 2.30 3.28 0.08
CA GLY A 426 2.29 1.85 -0.27
C GLY A 426 1.25 1.02 0.50
N ILE A 427 0.37 1.64 1.30
CA ILE A 427 -0.55 0.92 2.22
C ILE A 427 -2.04 1.20 1.94
N GLU A 428 -2.36 2.24 1.18
CA GLU A 428 -3.73 2.57 0.76
C GLU A 428 -3.76 2.94 -0.73
N THR A 429 -4.86 2.64 -1.42
CA THR A 429 -5.13 3.14 -2.77
C THR A 429 -6.05 4.35 -2.68
N ALA A 430 -5.54 5.52 -3.02
CA ALA A 430 -6.35 6.72 -3.22
C ALA A 430 -7.06 6.66 -4.59
N TYR A 431 -8.04 7.53 -4.79
CA TYR A 431 -8.60 7.77 -6.11
C TYR A 431 -8.79 9.25 -6.40
N GLY A 432 -8.74 9.61 -7.68
CA GLY A 432 -8.94 10.97 -8.17
C GLY A 432 -9.67 10.99 -9.50
N VAL A 433 -10.77 11.74 -9.57
CA VAL A 433 -11.48 11.98 -10.84
C VAL A 433 -10.79 13.12 -11.59
N LEU A 434 -10.21 12.80 -12.73
CA LEU A 434 -9.61 13.77 -13.64
C LEU A 434 -10.72 14.43 -14.46
N SER A 435 -10.88 15.76 -14.32
CA SER A 435 -11.72 16.58 -15.21
C SER A 435 -10.81 17.43 -16.10
N PHE A 436 -10.26 16.79 -17.12
CA PHE A 436 -9.24 17.40 -17.97
C PHE A 436 -9.86 18.37 -18.96
N HIS A 437 -9.25 19.55 -19.11
CA HIS A 437 -9.65 20.57 -20.06
C HIS A 437 -8.41 21.14 -20.73
N MET A 438 -8.38 21.10 -22.07
CA MET A 438 -7.31 21.70 -22.85
C MET A 438 -7.88 22.57 -23.97
N GLU A 439 -7.24 23.70 -24.22
CA GLU A 439 -7.54 24.56 -25.37
C GLU A 439 -6.31 24.71 -26.27
N SER A 440 -6.51 24.65 -27.59
CA SER A 440 -5.45 25.01 -28.53
C SER A 440 -5.23 26.51 -28.54
N TYR A 441 -3.97 26.94 -28.66
CA TYR A 441 -3.66 28.33 -28.96
C TYR A 441 -4.31 28.79 -30.27
N ALA A 442 -4.91 29.99 -30.28
CA ALA A 442 -5.54 30.55 -31.48
C ALA A 442 -4.54 30.80 -32.63
N ASP A 443 -3.30 31.10 -32.28
CA ASP A 443 -2.20 31.29 -33.22
C ASP A 443 -1.15 30.21 -32.95
N GLN A 444 -1.22 29.12 -33.72
CA GLN A 444 -0.30 27.99 -33.60
C GLN A 444 1.12 28.33 -34.07
N GLU A 445 1.30 29.32 -34.97
CA GLU A 445 2.63 29.73 -35.45
C GLU A 445 3.43 30.45 -34.37
N ASN A 446 2.75 31.12 -33.44
CA ASN A 446 3.35 31.85 -32.32
C ASN A 446 3.02 31.23 -30.95
N ALA A 447 2.55 29.98 -30.93
CA ALA A 447 2.29 29.26 -29.68
C ALA A 447 3.58 29.08 -28.87
N PRO A 448 3.48 28.99 -27.53
CA PRO A 448 4.63 28.72 -26.66
C PRO A 448 5.41 27.51 -27.16
N GLN A 449 6.73 27.66 -27.25
CA GLN A 449 7.60 26.55 -27.58
C GLN A 449 7.79 25.65 -26.34
N PRO A 450 8.08 24.34 -26.52
CA PRO A 450 8.43 23.48 -25.40
C PRO A 450 9.55 24.11 -24.58
N VAL A 451 9.39 24.15 -23.26
CA VAL A 451 10.47 24.56 -22.37
C VAL A 451 11.56 23.50 -22.46
N ALA A 452 12.77 23.90 -22.84
CA ALA A 452 13.90 22.98 -22.92
C ALA A 452 14.31 22.57 -21.51
N ASP A 453 14.21 21.28 -21.22
CA ASP A 453 14.86 20.69 -20.07
C ASP A 453 16.36 20.61 -20.31
N ILE A 454 17.12 20.94 -19.29
CA ILE A 454 18.57 20.90 -19.31
C ILE A 454 19.15 20.33 -18.01
N SER A 455 18.28 19.98 -17.05
CA SER A 455 18.63 19.21 -15.86
C SER A 455 18.40 17.74 -16.19
N GLY A 456 19.21 16.87 -15.60
CA GLY A 456 18.94 15.44 -15.58
C GLY A 456 18.80 14.95 -14.15
N PRO A 457 18.49 13.66 -13.96
CA PRO A 457 18.04 13.16 -12.67
C PRO A 457 19.08 13.31 -11.56
N VAL A 458 18.61 13.66 -10.36
CA VAL A 458 19.41 13.84 -9.14
C VAL A 458 18.80 13.02 -8.03
N LEU A 459 19.63 12.28 -7.28
CA LEU A 459 19.18 11.56 -6.10
C LEU A 459 18.74 12.55 -5.01
N GLN A 460 17.46 12.48 -4.63
CA GLN A 460 16.91 13.25 -3.53
C GLN A 460 16.99 12.50 -2.21
N SER A 461 16.72 11.20 -2.25
CA SER A 461 16.78 10.30 -1.10
C SER A 461 16.96 8.86 -1.56
N TRP A 462 17.29 7.98 -0.63
CA TRP A 462 17.40 6.56 -0.92
C TRP A 462 17.18 5.71 0.33
N GLN A 463 16.79 4.46 0.11
CA GLN A 463 16.70 3.42 1.13
C GLN A 463 17.91 2.48 0.96
N PRO A 464 18.71 2.22 2.02
CA PRO A 464 18.42 2.51 3.43
C PRO A 464 18.77 3.92 3.96
N GLY A 465 19.53 4.73 3.22
CA GLY A 465 19.93 6.06 3.67
C GLY A 465 20.74 6.03 4.97
N ASP A 466 20.55 7.05 5.82
CA ASP A 466 21.20 7.15 7.14
C ASP A 466 20.68 6.13 8.17
N PHE A 467 19.74 5.27 7.77
CA PHE A 467 19.04 4.29 8.61
C PHE A 467 19.42 2.84 8.24
N ALA A 468 20.65 2.64 7.74
CA ALA A 468 21.20 1.33 7.38
C ALA A 468 21.19 0.31 8.53
N ASP A 469 21.28 0.78 9.76
CA ASP A 469 21.16 -0.02 10.97
C ASP A 469 19.75 -0.62 11.18
N ARG A 470 18.76 -0.16 10.43
CA ARG A 470 17.38 -0.65 10.42
C ARG A 470 17.05 -1.47 9.17
N PHE A 471 18.01 -1.70 8.28
CA PHE A 471 17.78 -2.38 7.01
C PHE A 471 17.89 -3.91 7.15
N ARG A 472 17.00 -4.65 6.48
CA ARG A 472 17.01 -6.12 6.51
C ARG A 472 17.59 -6.71 5.23
N PRO A 473 18.16 -7.93 5.28
CA PRO A 473 18.69 -8.64 4.11
C PRO A 473 17.77 -8.71 2.89
N GLY A 474 16.46 -8.78 3.10
CA GLY A 474 15.46 -8.91 2.03
C GLY A 474 14.73 -7.63 1.68
N ASP A 475 15.03 -6.50 2.33
CA ASP A 475 14.43 -5.23 1.96
C ASP A 475 15.05 -4.74 0.63
N PRO A 476 14.28 -4.12 -0.29
CA PRO A 476 14.83 -3.57 -1.52
C PRO A 476 15.65 -2.31 -1.26
N ILE A 477 16.60 -2.01 -2.15
CA ILE A 477 17.30 -0.73 -2.19
C ILE A 477 16.53 0.18 -3.12
N ILE A 478 16.16 1.38 -2.67
CA ILE A 478 15.35 2.31 -3.47
C ILE A 478 16.12 3.62 -3.64
N LEU A 479 16.24 4.10 -4.87
CA LEU A 479 16.80 5.40 -5.20
C LEU A 479 15.66 6.33 -5.64
N ASN A 480 15.34 7.37 -4.86
CA ASN A 480 14.32 8.36 -5.20
C ASN A 480 14.99 9.55 -5.88
N LEU A 481 14.68 9.76 -7.16
CA LEU A 481 15.18 10.86 -7.97
C LEU A 481 14.18 12.02 -7.97
N ASN A 482 14.63 13.24 -8.26
CA ASN A 482 13.74 14.41 -8.41
C ASN A 482 12.86 14.35 -9.66
N GLU A 483 13.23 13.53 -10.64
CA GLU A 483 12.53 13.39 -11.91
C GLU A 483 12.64 11.95 -12.42
N THR A 484 11.77 11.59 -13.37
CA THR A 484 11.66 10.22 -13.88
C THR A 484 12.83 9.90 -14.82
N PRO A 485 13.64 8.85 -14.53
CA PRO A 485 14.70 8.43 -15.43
C PRO A 485 14.12 7.70 -16.65
N ASP A 486 14.81 7.78 -17.78
CA ASP A 486 14.53 6.92 -18.93
C ASP A 486 15.13 5.53 -18.69
N GLN A 487 14.25 4.57 -18.43
CA GLN A 487 14.61 3.17 -18.22
C GLN A 487 15.45 2.56 -19.34
N THR A 488 15.37 3.06 -20.58
CA THR A 488 16.16 2.54 -21.71
C THR A 488 17.66 2.87 -21.59
N THR A 489 18.02 3.77 -20.68
CA THR A 489 19.40 4.17 -20.38
C THR A 489 19.96 3.50 -19.12
N ILE A 490 19.14 2.69 -18.43
CA ILE A 490 19.54 1.94 -17.24
C ILE A 490 20.04 0.57 -17.67
N GLU A 491 21.35 0.37 -17.53
CA GLU A 491 22.05 -0.88 -17.80
C GLU A 491 22.64 -1.40 -16.48
N PRO A 492 22.12 -2.52 -15.93
CA PRO A 492 22.64 -3.12 -14.70
C PRO A 492 24.11 -3.49 -14.81
N GLY A 493 24.89 -3.08 -13.80
CA GLY A 493 26.35 -3.27 -13.77
C GLY A 493 27.13 -2.27 -14.62
N VAL A 494 26.47 -1.34 -15.32
CA VAL A 494 27.11 -0.31 -16.16
C VAL A 494 26.71 1.09 -15.70
N THR A 495 25.43 1.46 -15.83
CA THR A 495 24.92 2.79 -15.45
C THR A 495 24.29 2.80 -14.07
N LEU A 496 23.82 1.63 -13.61
CA LEU A 496 23.39 1.37 -12.24
C LEU A 496 24.13 0.16 -11.70
N MET A 497 24.84 0.31 -10.58
CA MET A 497 25.69 -0.75 -10.03
C MET A 497 25.41 -0.98 -8.55
N LEU A 498 25.36 -2.25 -8.15
CA LEU A 498 25.43 -2.69 -6.75
C LEU A 498 26.70 -3.52 -6.56
N THR A 499 27.52 -3.15 -5.59
CA THR A 499 28.78 -3.86 -5.33
C THR A 499 28.99 -4.16 -3.85
N GLN A 500 29.68 -5.27 -3.59
CA GLN A 500 30.15 -5.71 -2.28
C GLN A 500 31.68 -5.78 -2.33
N GLN A 501 32.37 -4.94 -1.56
CA GLN A 501 33.84 -4.86 -1.58
C GLN A 501 34.43 -4.74 -3.00
N GLY A 502 33.75 -4.02 -3.89
CA GLY A 502 34.13 -3.83 -5.30
C GLY A 502 33.77 -4.99 -6.24
N SER A 503 33.15 -6.07 -5.75
CA SER A 503 32.60 -7.14 -6.60
C SER A 503 31.13 -6.87 -6.92
N ALA A 504 30.71 -7.08 -8.16
CA ALA A 504 29.31 -6.88 -8.56
C ALA A 504 28.38 -7.87 -7.84
N VAL A 505 27.26 -7.35 -7.34
CA VAL A 505 26.15 -8.13 -6.77
C VAL A 505 25.04 -8.15 -7.82
N PRO A 506 24.55 -9.33 -8.25
CA PRO A 506 23.40 -9.42 -9.15
C PRO A 506 22.11 -8.89 -8.50
N PHE A 507 21.30 -8.19 -9.27
CA PHE A 507 20.01 -7.66 -8.85
C PHE A 507 19.07 -7.53 -10.04
N GLN A 508 17.77 -7.67 -9.76
CA GLN A 508 16.70 -7.18 -10.61
C GLN A 508 16.39 -5.71 -10.30
N TRP A 509 15.79 -5.01 -11.25
CA TRP A 509 15.43 -3.61 -11.06
C TRP A 509 14.15 -3.25 -11.80
N GLN A 510 13.50 -2.17 -11.34
CA GLN A 510 12.38 -1.54 -12.02
C GLN A 510 12.36 -0.03 -11.74
N VAL A 511 11.71 0.72 -12.62
CA VAL A 511 11.41 2.14 -12.42
C VAL A 511 9.93 2.29 -12.07
N ASP A 512 9.64 3.00 -10.98
CA ASP A 512 8.28 3.32 -10.54
C ASP A 512 8.20 4.81 -10.19
N GLY A 513 7.59 5.60 -11.07
CA GLY A 513 7.68 7.05 -11.04
C GLY A 513 9.12 7.52 -11.20
N ALA A 514 9.58 8.36 -10.27
CA ALA A 514 10.97 8.80 -10.15
C ALA A 514 11.81 7.91 -9.22
N SER A 515 11.32 6.73 -8.84
CA SER A 515 12.10 5.75 -8.07
C SER A 515 12.75 4.70 -8.95
N VAL A 516 13.98 4.34 -8.64
CA VAL A 516 14.64 3.12 -9.14
C VAL A 516 14.74 2.12 -7.99
N VAL A 517 14.05 0.98 -8.12
CA VAL A 517 14.00 -0.08 -7.12
C VAL A 517 14.96 -1.18 -7.53
N LEU A 518 15.91 -1.54 -6.67
CA LEU A 518 16.86 -2.63 -6.86
C LEU A 518 16.50 -3.77 -5.88
N MET A 519 16.32 -4.95 -6.43
CA MET A 519 15.99 -6.19 -5.72
C MET A 519 17.17 -7.15 -5.90
N PRO A 520 18.08 -7.27 -4.91
CA PRO A 520 19.19 -8.23 -4.98
C PRO A 520 18.69 -9.65 -5.20
N ASP A 521 19.31 -10.39 -6.13
CA ASP A 521 18.90 -11.77 -6.45
C ASP A 521 19.07 -12.71 -5.24
N GLN A 522 19.96 -12.35 -4.32
CA GLN A 522 20.21 -13.03 -3.07
C GLN A 522 20.14 -12.03 -1.91
N PRO A 523 19.65 -12.45 -0.73
CA PRO A 523 19.59 -11.59 0.44
C PRO A 523 20.95 -10.95 0.77
N LEU A 524 20.94 -9.67 1.17
CA LEU A 524 22.15 -8.98 1.59
C LEU A 524 22.73 -9.61 2.87
N SER A 525 24.05 -9.70 2.94
CA SER A 525 24.74 -10.34 4.05
C SER A 525 24.93 -9.36 5.22
N PHE A 526 24.68 -9.83 6.44
CA PHE A 526 25.02 -9.10 7.67
C PHE A 526 26.53 -8.79 7.75
N GLY A 527 26.88 -7.73 8.50
CA GLY A 527 28.26 -7.28 8.73
C GLY A 527 29.02 -6.87 7.46
N THR A 528 28.30 -6.64 6.36
CA THR A 528 28.87 -6.39 5.04
C THR A 528 28.57 -4.96 4.58
N GLU A 529 29.59 -4.30 4.01
CA GLU A 529 29.45 -3.01 3.35
C GLU A 529 29.10 -3.20 1.86
N TYR A 530 28.11 -2.44 1.41
CA TYR A 530 27.62 -2.38 0.04
C TYR A 530 27.73 -0.95 -0.51
N GLN A 531 27.94 -0.84 -1.82
CA GLN A 531 27.95 0.43 -2.54
C GLN A 531 26.97 0.37 -3.71
N VAL A 532 26.18 1.42 -3.85
CA VAL A 532 25.26 1.63 -4.97
C VAL A 532 25.76 2.82 -5.76
N ALA A 533 25.95 2.67 -7.07
CA ALA A 533 26.40 3.75 -7.94
C ALA A 533 25.40 4.00 -9.07
N LEU A 534 25.03 5.27 -9.23
CA LEU A 534 24.31 5.83 -10.36
C LEU A 534 25.30 6.67 -11.18
N THR A 535 25.42 6.43 -12.48
CA THR A 535 26.35 7.18 -13.35
C THR A 535 25.62 8.22 -14.20
N ASP A 536 26.38 9.04 -14.92
CA ASP A 536 25.85 9.98 -15.94
C ASP A 536 25.35 9.28 -17.20
N GLY A 537 25.47 7.95 -17.27
CA GLY A 537 24.87 7.15 -18.33
C GLY A 537 23.35 7.00 -18.18
N VAL A 538 22.82 7.08 -16.95
CA VAL A 538 21.37 7.21 -16.73
C VAL A 538 20.95 8.61 -17.14
N GLN A 539 19.88 8.70 -17.93
CA GLN A 539 19.34 9.98 -18.42
C GLN A 539 17.87 10.12 -18.04
N ASP A 540 17.34 11.34 -18.10
CA ASP A 540 15.89 11.59 -18.06
C ASP A 540 15.21 11.20 -19.39
N LEU A 541 13.89 11.39 -19.46
CA LEU A 541 13.07 11.16 -20.66
C LEU A 541 13.43 12.08 -21.86
N ARG A 542 14.31 13.07 -21.67
CA ARG A 542 14.72 14.08 -22.67
C ARG A 542 16.21 13.94 -23.05
N GLY A 543 16.91 12.95 -22.49
CA GLY A 543 18.32 12.65 -22.77
C GLY A 543 19.33 13.47 -21.96
N ASN A 544 18.90 14.17 -20.90
CA ASN A 544 19.81 14.85 -19.99
C ASN A 544 20.45 13.84 -19.02
N PRO A 545 21.78 13.85 -18.86
CA PRO A 545 22.46 12.89 -17.98
C PRO A 545 22.19 13.18 -16.50
N ALA A 546 22.05 12.11 -15.72
CA ALA A 546 21.92 12.17 -14.28
C ALA A 546 23.19 12.73 -13.63
N SER A 547 23.04 13.34 -12.46
CA SER A 547 24.17 13.67 -11.60
C SER A 547 24.73 12.37 -11.01
N PRO A 548 25.98 11.96 -11.35
CA PRO A 548 26.53 10.72 -10.84
C PRO A 548 26.63 10.73 -9.32
N GLU A 549 26.27 9.62 -8.70
CA GLU A 549 26.33 9.46 -7.25
C GLU A 549 26.76 8.05 -6.85
N THR A 550 27.47 7.94 -5.75
CA THR A 550 27.80 6.65 -5.14
C THR A 550 27.50 6.73 -3.66
N VAL A 551 26.55 5.92 -3.23
CA VAL A 551 26.11 5.81 -1.83
C VAL A 551 26.59 4.50 -1.24
N THR A 552 26.93 4.52 0.04
CA THR A 552 27.49 3.37 0.76
C THR A 552 26.67 3.12 2.01
N PHE A 553 26.41 1.85 2.32
CA PHE A 553 25.82 1.45 3.59
C PHE A 553 26.45 0.15 4.10
N SER A 554 26.36 -0.07 5.40
CA SER A 554 26.77 -1.32 6.04
C SER A 554 25.58 -2.00 6.69
N MET A 555 25.41 -3.28 6.40
CA MET A 555 24.46 -4.13 7.11
C MET A 555 24.91 -4.32 8.56
N PRO A 556 23.98 -4.38 9.54
CA PRO A 556 24.34 -4.64 10.93
C PRO A 556 25.15 -5.93 11.09
N SER A 557 26.06 -5.97 12.05
CA SER A 557 26.88 -7.15 12.38
C SER A 557 26.39 -7.86 13.64
N PHE A 558 26.52 -9.18 13.71
CA PHE A 558 26.21 -9.99 14.89
C PHE A 558 27.05 -11.28 14.91
N SER A 559 27.09 -12.00 16.04
CA SER A 559 27.83 -13.25 16.15
C SER A 559 26.99 -14.47 15.78
N THR A 560 27.53 -15.36 14.94
CA THR A 560 26.84 -16.61 14.54
C THR A 560 26.98 -17.76 15.56
N ASN A 561 27.63 -17.53 16.71
CA ASN A 561 28.02 -18.59 17.64
C ASN A 561 26.91 -19.10 18.57
N ALA A 562 25.73 -18.50 18.55
CA ALA A 562 24.58 -18.89 19.38
C ALA A 562 23.27 -18.79 18.57
N PRO A 563 23.07 -19.67 17.56
CA PRO A 563 21.85 -19.65 16.77
C PRO A 563 20.63 -20.02 17.63
N ARG A 564 19.47 -19.41 17.32
CA ARG A 564 18.21 -19.66 18.01
C ARG A 564 17.05 -19.83 17.02
N SER A 565 16.08 -20.68 17.33
CA SER A 565 14.84 -20.83 16.55
C SER A 565 14.12 -19.49 16.35
N PRO A 566 13.60 -19.21 15.14
CA PRO A 566 12.85 -17.97 14.88
C PRO A 566 11.51 -17.96 15.61
N ASN A 567 10.99 -16.79 15.94
CA ASN A 567 9.63 -16.60 16.48
C ASN A 567 8.77 -15.82 15.49
N ALA A 568 7.45 -16.01 15.55
CA ALA A 568 6.51 -15.06 14.94
C ALA A 568 6.43 -13.82 15.84
N THR A 569 6.88 -12.67 15.36
CA THR A 569 6.86 -11.41 16.12
C THR A 569 5.46 -10.78 16.11
N THR A 570 4.74 -10.92 14.99
CA THR A 570 3.34 -10.55 14.87
C THR A 570 2.58 -11.58 14.06
N VAL A 571 1.30 -11.73 14.37
CA VAL A 571 0.34 -12.50 13.56
C VAL A 571 -0.95 -11.71 13.44
N TYR A 572 -1.54 -11.68 12.25
CA TYR A 572 -2.82 -11.03 11.99
C TYR A 572 -3.71 -11.95 11.15
N PRO A 573 -4.94 -12.23 11.61
CA PRO A 573 -5.50 -11.87 12.92
C PRO A 573 -4.88 -12.74 14.03
N GLY A 574 -4.99 -12.33 15.31
CA GLY A 574 -4.72 -13.21 16.45
C GLY A 574 -3.59 -12.76 17.37
N TYR A 575 -2.95 -13.74 18.01
CA TYR A 575 -1.91 -13.54 19.03
C TYR A 575 -0.75 -14.51 18.76
N PRO A 576 0.52 -14.08 18.81
CA PRO A 576 1.67 -14.88 18.35
C PRO A 576 2.11 -15.92 19.40
N CYS A 577 1.22 -16.83 19.78
CA CYS A 577 1.54 -17.97 20.63
C CYS A 577 0.73 -19.21 20.23
N ALA A 578 1.31 -20.40 20.41
CA ALA A 578 0.54 -21.63 20.42
C ALA A 578 -0.36 -21.65 21.68
N VAL A 579 -1.62 -22.03 21.50
CA VAL A 579 -2.61 -22.09 22.58
C VAL A 579 -2.82 -23.52 23.07
N ASP A 580 -3.08 -23.68 24.38
CA ASP A 580 -3.42 -24.97 24.98
C ASP A 580 -4.82 -25.41 24.50
N PRO A 581 -4.96 -26.51 23.74
CA PRO A 581 -6.25 -26.98 23.26
C PRO A 581 -7.27 -27.25 24.38
N ALA A 582 -6.82 -27.58 25.60
CA ALA A 582 -7.71 -27.82 26.74
C ALA A 582 -8.37 -26.54 27.29
N SER A 583 -7.82 -25.37 26.95
CA SER A 583 -8.32 -24.06 27.39
C SER A 583 -9.22 -23.36 26.37
N ARG A 584 -9.40 -23.96 25.19
CA ARG A 584 -10.13 -23.36 24.06
C ARG A 584 -11.63 -23.65 24.14
N ASP A 585 -12.45 -22.61 23.92
CA ASP A 585 -13.90 -22.71 23.77
C ASP A 585 -14.37 -21.76 22.66
N LEU A 586 -14.28 -22.23 21.40
CA LEU A 586 -14.64 -21.44 20.23
C LEU A 586 -16.13 -21.07 20.21
N ALA A 587 -16.99 -21.89 20.83
CA ALA A 587 -18.42 -21.60 20.94
C ALA A 587 -18.70 -20.42 21.88
N ALA A 588 -17.84 -20.22 22.89
CA ALA A 588 -17.86 -19.06 23.80
C ALA A 588 -17.06 -17.86 23.29
N GLY A 589 -16.48 -17.94 22.08
CA GLY A 589 -15.62 -16.91 21.50
C GLY A 589 -14.23 -16.86 22.14
N GLU A 590 -13.73 -17.98 22.66
CA GLU A 590 -12.44 -18.08 23.37
C GLU A 590 -11.44 -18.93 22.58
N GLN A 591 -10.34 -18.30 22.15
CA GLN A 591 -9.25 -18.93 21.42
C GLN A 591 -8.41 -19.86 22.32
N GLY A 592 -8.36 -19.57 23.63
CA GLY A 592 -7.62 -20.30 24.67
C GLY A 592 -6.51 -19.47 25.31
N GLN A 593 -5.69 -20.09 26.16
CA GLN A 593 -4.52 -19.49 26.78
C GLN A 593 -3.24 -19.99 26.08
N CYS A 594 -2.19 -19.16 26.06
CA CYS A 594 -0.89 -19.59 25.55
C CYS A 594 -0.36 -20.80 26.33
N VAL A 595 0.30 -21.73 25.63
CA VAL A 595 0.96 -22.88 26.27
C VAL A 595 2.09 -22.38 27.16
N SER A 596 2.11 -22.82 28.43
CA SER A 596 3.12 -22.44 29.42
C SER A 596 3.55 -23.64 30.28
N ASN A 597 4.79 -23.64 30.75
CA ASN A 597 5.31 -24.65 31.67
C ASN A 597 4.79 -24.47 33.13
N THR A 598 4.09 -23.37 33.41
CA THR A 598 3.62 -23.02 34.75
C THR A 598 2.10 -23.08 34.82
N GLN A 599 1.57 -24.13 35.46
CA GLN A 599 0.13 -24.39 35.52
C GLN A 599 -0.63 -23.23 36.18
N GLY A 600 -1.70 -22.76 35.51
CA GLY A 600 -2.57 -21.69 36.02
C GLY A 600 -1.97 -20.29 35.95
N GLN A 601 -0.80 -20.10 35.33
CA GLN A 601 -0.14 -18.80 35.18
C GLN A 601 0.18 -18.47 33.71
N ALA A 602 -0.62 -18.97 32.77
CA ALA A 602 -0.51 -18.66 31.34
C ALA A 602 -1.01 -17.24 30.96
N GLY A 603 -1.74 -16.59 31.88
CA GLY A 603 -2.26 -15.24 31.68
C GLY A 603 -3.71 -15.23 31.21
N ASP A 604 -4.05 -14.24 30.38
CA ASP A 604 -5.42 -14.02 29.90
C ASP A 604 -5.90 -15.13 28.95
N VAL A 605 -7.21 -15.36 28.92
CA VAL A 605 -7.86 -16.15 27.86
C VAL A 605 -7.98 -15.25 26.64
N LEU A 606 -7.41 -15.67 25.52
CA LEU A 606 -7.39 -14.90 24.28
C LEU A 606 -8.79 -14.92 23.63
N PRO A 607 -9.31 -13.77 23.15
CA PRO A 607 -10.56 -13.74 22.42
C PRO A 607 -10.41 -14.37 21.04
N LEU A 608 -11.53 -14.82 20.48
CA LEU A 608 -11.63 -15.23 19.08
C LEU A 608 -11.66 -13.96 18.19
N PRO A 609 -10.61 -13.66 17.42
CA PRO A 609 -10.56 -12.46 16.59
C PRO A 609 -11.48 -12.56 15.36
N THR A 610 -11.74 -11.40 14.75
CA THR A 610 -12.42 -11.30 13.46
C THR A 610 -11.45 -10.93 12.34
N LEU A 611 -11.71 -11.37 11.11
CA LEU A 611 -10.95 -10.98 9.92
C LEU A 611 -11.89 -10.42 8.84
N PRO A 612 -11.75 -9.14 8.44
CA PRO A 612 -12.57 -8.54 7.38
C PRO A 612 -12.45 -9.26 6.05
N ALA A 613 -13.54 -9.37 5.30
CA ALA A 613 -13.64 -10.12 4.04
C ALA A 613 -12.61 -9.70 2.96
N ASN A 614 -12.12 -8.46 3.02
CA ASN A 614 -11.14 -7.89 2.10
C ASN A 614 -9.68 -7.93 2.62
N ARG A 615 -9.39 -8.67 3.69
CA ARG A 615 -8.04 -8.75 4.31
C ARG A 615 -7.39 -10.11 4.13
N ALA A 616 -6.08 -10.11 3.95
CA ALA A 616 -5.25 -11.31 4.01
C ALA A 616 -4.82 -11.61 5.45
N ILE A 617 -4.30 -12.81 5.69
CA ILE A 617 -3.59 -13.15 6.93
C ILE A 617 -2.13 -12.73 6.76
N ALA A 618 -1.53 -12.08 7.76
CA ALA A 618 -0.16 -11.57 7.69
C ALA A 618 0.65 -11.99 8.93
N ILE A 619 1.87 -12.46 8.72
CA ILE A 619 2.78 -12.94 9.77
C ILE A 619 4.15 -12.29 9.56
N GLN A 620 4.76 -11.79 10.64
CA GLN A 620 6.16 -11.35 10.64
C GLN A 620 7.02 -12.27 11.50
N PHE A 621 8.24 -12.53 11.06
CA PHE A 621 9.20 -13.40 11.73
C PHE A 621 10.42 -12.64 12.25
N SER A 622 11.01 -13.14 13.33
CA SER A 622 12.18 -12.52 13.97
C SER A 622 13.49 -12.72 13.20
N GLN A 623 13.56 -13.73 12.33
CA GLN A 623 14.75 -14.09 11.54
C GLN A 623 14.38 -14.45 10.10
N ASP A 624 15.39 -14.57 9.25
CA ASP A 624 15.23 -14.99 7.85
C ASP A 624 14.73 -16.44 7.79
N MET A 625 13.69 -16.64 6.98
CA MET A 625 12.97 -17.89 6.83
C MET A 625 13.35 -18.60 5.53
N ASP A 626 13.35 -19.92 5.56
CA ASP A 626 13.38 -20.73 4.34
C ASP A 626 11.98 -20.75 3.75
N THR A 627 11.74 -19.93 2.73
CA THR A 627 10.43 -19.81 2.07
C THR A 627 9.98 -21.11 1.42
N SER A 628 10.91 -22.01 1.07
CA SER A 628 10.57 -23.34 0.51
C SER A 628 9.98 -24.29 1.56
N SER A 629 10.18 -24.01 2.85
CA SER A 629 9.55 -24.74 3.95
C SER A 629 8.08 -24.35 4.16
N MET A 630 7.59 -23.29 3.53
CA MET A 630 6.21 -22.80 3.64
C MET A 630 5.34 -23.41 2.54
N VAL A 631 4.68 -24.52 2.85
CA VAL A 631 3.90 -25.32 1.91
C VAL A 631 2.45 -25.33 2.37
N LEU A 632 1.57 -24.81 1.52
CA LEU A 632 0.13 -24.79 1.79
C LEU A 632 -0.45 -26.21 1.74
N GLY A 633 -1.21 -26.56 2.79
CA GLY A 633 -1.97 -27.78 2.87
C GLY A 633 -3.06 -27.89 1.81
N THR A 634 -3.14 -29.05 1.15
CA THR A 634 -4.22 -29.35 0.18
C THR A 634 -5.32 -30.25 0.75
N SER A 635 -5.14 -30.70 1.98
CA SER A 635 -6.11 -31.46 2.76
C SER A 635 -6.01 -31.09 4.24
N CYS A 636 -7.05 -31.36 5.02
CA CYS A 636 -7.06 -31.06 6.45
C CYS A 636 -5.83 -31.68 7.14
N ASP A 637 -5.22 -30.91 8.04
CA ASP A 637 -4.04 -31.31 8.84
C ASP A 637 -2.74 -31.59 8.04
N ASP A 638 -2.71 -31.35 6.72
CA ASP A 638 -1.54 -31.50 5.85
C ASP A 638 -0.87 -30.16 5.52
N GLY A 639 0.43 -30.14 5.21
CA GLY A 639 1.21 -28.92 4.93
C GLY A 639 1.76 -28.22 6.17
N SER A 640 2.78 -27.38 5.98
CA SER A 640 3.37 -26.55 7.03
C SER A 640 2.63 -25.22 7.22
N VAL A 641 1.82 -24.81 6.24
CA VAL A 641 0.85 -23.71 6.36
C VAL A 641 -0.52 -24.27 6.05
N ARG A 642 -1.50 -24.09 6.95
CA ARG A 642 -2.86 -24.61 6.76
C ARG A 642 -3.87 -23.49 6.90
N VAL A 643 -4.89 -23.49 6.04
CA VAL A 643 -6.05 -22.60 6.16
C VAL A 643 -7.28 -23.46 6.00
N GLU A 644 -8.17 -23.41 6.98
CA GLU A 644 -9.23 -24.40 7.15
C GLU A 644 -10.52 -23.73 7.61
N LYS A 645 -11.66 -24.19 7.07
CA LYS A 645 -12.98 -23.93 7.64
C LYS A 645 -13.21 -24.97 8.74
N ILE A 646 -13.61 -24.53 9.93
CA ILE A 646 -13.70 -25.40 11.10
C ILE A 646 -15.07 -25.32 11.77
N ASP A 647 -15.43 -26.33 12.56
CA ASP A 647 -16.57 -26.26 13.47
C ASP A 647 -16.17 -25.69 14.85
N ALA A 648 -17.16 -25.44 15.71
CA ALA A 648 -16.93 -24.93 17.07
C ALA A 648 -16.18 -25.92 18.00
N ALA A 649 -16.04 -27.19 17.61
CA ALA A 649 -15.22 -28.16 18.31
C ALA A 649 -13.76 -28.16 17.81
N GLY A 650 -13.43 -27.35 16.79
CA GLY A 650 -12.10 -27.24 16.21
C GLY A 650 -11.79 -28.33 15.18
N ASN A 651 -12.78 -29.08 14.71
CA ASN A 651 -12.57 -30.06 13.64
C ASN A 651 -12.48 -29.35 12.29
N CYS A 652 -11.51 -29.74 11.47
CA CYS A 652 -11.44 -29.29 10.07
C CYS A 652 -12.61 -29.87 9.27
N LEU A 653 -13.37 -28.98 8.62
CA LEU A 653 -14.47 -29.34 7.73
C LEU A 653 -13.97 -29.43 6.28
N GLU A 654 -13.22 -28.42 5.86
CA GLU A 654 -12.58 -28.34 4.54
C GLU A 654 -11.38 -27.38 4.59
N VAL A 655 -10.46 -27.53 3.64
CA VAL A 655 -9.38 -26.57 3.41
C VAL A 655 -9.90 -25.35 2.66
N VAL A 656 -9.35 -24.19 2.96
CA VAL A 656 -9.60 -22.95 2.23
C VAL A 656 -8.48 -22.77 1.21
N PRO A 657 -8.77 -22.76 -0.10
CA PRO A 657 -7.78 -22.45 -1.11
C PRO A 657 -7.20 -21.05 -0.88
N ALA A 658 -5.88 -20.92 -1.00
CA ALA A 658 -5.15 -19.68 -0.80
C ALA A 658 -3.87 -19.66 -1.63
N THR A 659 -3.34 -18.46 -1.83
CA THR A 659 -2.01 -18.23 -2.39
C THR A 659 -1.08 -17.76 -1.27
N LEU A 660 0.09 -18.38 -1.16
CA LEU A 660 1.14 -17.93 -0.26
C LEU A 660 2.03 -16.91 -0.97
N SER A 661 2.28 -15.78 -0.32
CA SER A 661 3.31 -14.81 -0.71
C SER A 661 4.39 -14.77 0.39
N PRO A 662 5.34 -15.71 0.37
CA PRO A 662 6.41 -15.76 1.36
C PRO A 662 7.55 -14.80 1.00
N GLN A 663 8.02 -14.04 1.99
CA GLN A 663 9.25 -13.25 1.95
C GLN A 663 10.18 -13.73 3.08
N LEU A 664 11.42 -13.24 3.12
CA LEU A 664 12.41 -13.70 4.10
C LEU A 664 11.93 -13.58 5.56
N ARG A 665 11.21 -12.53 5.94
CA ARG A 665 10.73 -12.35 7.32
C ARG A 665 9.23 -12.09 7.40
N GLU A 666 8.50 -12.43 6.35
CA GLU A 666 7.08 -12.14 6.24
C GLU A 666 6.37 -13.26 5.48
N LEU A 667 5.15 -13.60 5.89
CA LEU A 667 4.28 -14.48 5.14
C LEU A 667 2.90 -13.84 5.05
N THR A 668 2.45 -13.59 3.84
CA THR A 668 1.06 -13.20 3.55
C THR A 668 0.31 -14.39 2.95
N ILE A 669 -0.87 -14.69 3.49
CA ILE A 669 -1.75 -15.74 3.01
C ILE A 669 -3.00 -15.08 2.44
N ILE A 670 -3.13 -15.12 1.12
CA ILE A 670 -4.23 -14.49 0.39
C ILE A 670 -5.30 -15.55 0.11
N PRO A 671 -6.51 -15.43 0.65
CA PRO A 671 -7.56 -16.41 0.39
C PRO A 671 -8.02 -16.34 -1.07
N GLN A 672 -8.43 -17.46 -1.64
CA GLN A 672 -8.96 -17.49 -3.01
C GLN A 672 -10.25 -16.65 -3.13
N ALA A 673 -11.17 -16.83 -2.18
CA ALA A 673 -12.44 -16.11 -2.09
C ALA A 673 -12.51 -15.27 -0.80
N PRO A 674 -13.31 -14.19 -0.75
CA PRO A 674 -13.50 -13.40 0.47
C PRO A 674 -13.98 -14.25 1.66
N TRP A 675 -13.58 -13.89 2.88
CA TRP A 675 -14.03 -14.59 4.09
C TRP A 675 -15.54 -14.44 4.30
N GLU A 676 -16.24 -15.56 4.53
CA GLU A 676 -17.69 -15.53 4.76
C GLU A 676 -18.01 -14.94 6.14
N GLN A 677 -18.91 -13.96 6.19
CA GLN A 677 -19.33 -13.33 7.45
C GLN A 677 -19.91 -14.36 8.44
N GLY A 678 -19.40 -14.35 9.67
CA GLY A 678 -19.87 -15.24 10.74
C GLY A 678 -19.36 -16.67 10.65
N GLN A 679 -18.62 -17.02 9.59
CA GLN A 679 -18.04 -18.34 9.43
C GLN A 679 -16.73 -18.47 10.22
N LEU A 680 -16.55 -19.62 10.86
CA LEU A 680 -15.36 -19.94 11.64
C LEU A 680 -14.28 -20.57 10.75
N TYR A 681 -13.08 -20.00 10.83
CA TYR A 681 -11.88 -20.43 10.13
C TYR A 681 -10.73 -20.62 11.10
N ARG A 682 -9.67 -21.27 10.62
CA ARG A 682 -8.40 -21.45 11.31
C ARG A 682 -7.25 -21.38 10.33
N TYR A 683 -6.19 -20.68 10.71
CA TYR A 683 -4.89 -20.88 10.08
C TYR A 683 -3.91 -21.53 11.05
N VAL A 684 -2.98 -22.31 10.52
CA VAL A 684 -1.96 -23.01 11.31
C VAL A 684 -0.58 -22.82 10.70
N LEU A 685 0.37 -22.41 11.53
CA LEU A 685 1.80 -22.41 11.22
C LEU A 685 2.43 -23.64 11.86
N GLY A 686 2.94 -24.54 11.02
CA GLY A 686 3.54 -25.80 11.39
C GLY A 686 4.85 -25.60 12.16
N SER A 687 4.95 -26.24 13.32
CA SER A 687 6.11 -26.21 14.19
C SER A 687 6.44 -27.61 14.69
N HIS A 688 7.58 -27.76 15.36
CA HIS A 688 7.95 -29.03 15.97
C HIS A 688 8.87 -28.86 17.18
N SER A 689 8.67 -29.70 18.19
CA SER A 689 9.44 -29.70 19.44
C SER A 689 10.77 -30.49 19.35
N ALA A 690 11.32 -30.69 18.16
CA ALA A 690 12.63 -31.30 17.96
C ALA A 690 13.46 -30.46 16.99
N THR A 691 14.76 -30.72 16.95
CA THR A 691 15.69 -29.98 16.11
C THR A 691 15.51 -30.30 14.62
N GLY A 692 15.71 -29.29 13.78
CA GLY A 692 15.68 -29.42 12.32
C GLY A 692 14.29 -29.35 11.67
N CYS A 693 14.31 -29.36 10.34
CA CYS A 693 13.12 -29.23 9.50
C CYS A 693 12.55 -30.62 9.16
N GLY A 694 11.50 -31.01 9.89
CA GLY A 694 10.68 -32.17 9.58
C GLY A 694 9.73 -31.92 8.40
N GLN A 695 8.84 -32.88 8.15
CA GLN A 695 7.68 -32.66 7.28
C GLN A 695 6.68 -31.72 7.98
N ASN A 696 6.04 -30.82 7.22
CA ASN A 696 5.04 -29.87 7.74
C ASN A 696 5.55 -28.92 8.82
N VAL A 697 6.84 -28.54 8.77
CA VAL A 697 7.46 -27.59 9.69
C VAL A 697 7.98 -26.37 8.93
N ILE A 698 7.64 -25.17 9.41
CA ILE A 698 8.22 -23.93 8.91
C ILE A 698 9.59 -23.71 9.56
N CYS A 699 10.58 -23.31 8.78
CA CYS A 699 11.96 -23.17 9.22
C CYS A 699 12.63 -21.84 8.88
N SER A 700 13.62 -21.47 9.67
CA SER A 700 14.59 -20.43 9.32
C SER A 700 15.50 -20.87 8.17
N SER A 701 16.17 -19.91 7.52
CA SER A 701 17.24 -20.17 6.55
C SER A 701 18.42 -20.96 7.14
N ALA A 702 18.58 -20.94 8.46
CA ALA A 702 19.54 -21.75 9.21
C ALA A 702 19.04 -23.18 9.53
N GLY A 703 17.85 -23.55 9.06
CA GLY A 703 17.27 -24.88 9.26
C GLY A 703 16.71 -25.13 10.66
N MET A 704 16.35 -24.07 11.40
CA MET A 704 15.75 -24.17 12.73
C MET A 704 14.22 -24.06 12.65
N PRO A 705 13.46 -24.91 13.37
CA PRO A 705 12.00 -24.89 13.35
C PRO A 705 11.44 -23.59 13.97
N LEU A 706 10.29 -23.13 13.50
CA LEU A 706 9.56 -22.00 14.08
C LEU A 706 9.24 -22.25 15.57
N GLN A 707 9.64 -21.36 16.46
CA GLN A 707 9.26 -21.38 17.87
C GLN A 707 7.93 -20.61 18.07
N THR A 708 7.02 -21.24 18.80
CA THR A 708 5.63 -20.79 18.96
C THR A 708 5.18 -20.76 20.44
N ALA A 709 5.97 -21.31 21.35
CA ALA A 709 5.63 -21.50 22.76
C ALA A 709 6.81 -21.17 23.68
N GLN A 710 7.34 -19.94 23.58
CA GLN A 710 8.47 -19.48 24.38
C GLN A 710 8.21 -19.54 25.91
N LEU A 711 6.95 -19.52 26.35
CA LEU A 711 6.56 -19.72 27.77
C LEU A 711 6.73 -21.16 28.26
N LEU A 712 7.21 -22.09 27.42
CA LEU A 712 7.68 -23.41 27.86
C LEU A 712 9.14 -23.40 28.35
N ALA A 713 9.87 -22.29 28.19
CA ALA A 713 11.32 -22.22 28.35
C ALA A 713 12.03 -23.27 27.45
N PRO A 714 11.82 -23.22 26.13
CA PRO A 714 12.40 -24.19 25.21
C PRO A 714 13.92 -24.03 25.10
N GLU A 715 14.60 -25.11 24.73
CA GLU A 715 16.00 -25.05 24.28
C GLU A 715 16.12 -24.16 23.04
N SER A 716 17.31 -23.61 22.79
CA SER A 716 17.49 -22.59 21.75
C SER A 716 17.24 -23.07 20.32
N ASP A 717 17.37 -24.38 20.05
CA ASP A 717 17.35 -24.96 18.70
C ASP A 717 16.08 -25.80 18.40
N VAL A 718 15.06 -25.73 19.26
CA VAL A 718 13.78 -26.43 19.08
C VAL A 718 12.63 -25.45 18.83
N GLY A 719 11.57 -25.94 18.20
CA GLY A 719 10.33 -25.19 18.01
C GLY A 719 9.33 -25.48 19.13
N GLY A 720 8.05 -25.32 18.85
CA GLY A 720 6.95 -25.58 19.78
C GLY A 720 5.85 -26.46 19.16
N PRO A 721 4.66 -26.49 19.77
CA PRO A 721 3.44 -26.98 19.12
C PRO A 721 3.05 -26.07 17.95
N ASP A 722 2.18 -26.54 17.07
CA ASP A 722 1.67 -25.72 15.98
C ASP A 722 1.00 -24.42 16.51
N LEU A 723 1.33 -23.28 15.89
CA LEU A 723 0.63 -22.02 16.15
C LEU A 723 -0.68 -22.06 15.39
N SER A 724 -1.77 -22.34 16.11
CA SER A 724 -3.12 -22.47 15.57
C SER A 724 -3.97 -21.30 16.00
N VAL A 725 -4.38 -20.45 15.05
CA VAL A 725 -5.25 -19.29 15.31
C VAL A 725 -6.59 -19.50 14.61
N ALA A 726 -7.68 -19.54 15.38
CA ALA A 726 -9.03 -19.50 14.83
C ALA A 726 -9.49 -18.05 14.73
N PHE A 727 -10.39 -17.76 13.79
CA PHE A 727 -10.97 -16.44 13.59
C PHE A 727 -12.34 -16.56 12.91
N VAL A 728 -13.13 -15.50 13.00
CA VAL A 728 -14.44 -15.40 12.35
C VAL A 728 -14.37 -14.41 11.19
N GLY A 729 -14.90 -14.79 10.02
CA GLY A 729 -15.02 -13.85 8.91
C GLY A 729 -15.95 -12.68 9.26
N ALA A 730 -15.56 -11.48 8.87
CA ALA A 730 -16.31 -10.24 9.11
C ALA A 730 -16.55 -9.48 7.81
N GLU A 731 -17.42 -8.47 7.86
CA GLU A 731 -17.62 -7.55 6.74
C GLU A 731 -16.32 -6.88 6.32
N ALA A 732 -16.26 -6.47 5.05
CA ALA A 732 -15.13 -5.68 4.55
C ALA A 732 -15.00 -4.38 5.37
N THR A 733 -13.76 -3.92 5.54
CA THR A 733 -13.44 -2.66 6.22
C THR A 733 -12.67 -1.73 5.29
N ASP A 734 -12.84 -0.42 5.50
CA ASP A 734 -12.06 0.65 4.88
C ASP A 734 -10.88 1.10 5.77
N ASN A 735 -10.68 0.50 6.94
CA ASN A 735 -9.52 0.79 7.78
C ASN A 735 -8.22 0.51 7.00
N VAL A 736 -7.15 1.23 7.35
CA VAL A 736 -5.84 1.05 6.70
C VAL A 736 -4.95 0.19 7.59
N PHE A 737 -4.60 -1.00 7.08
CA PHE A 737 -3.69 -1.91 7.77
C PHE A 737 -2.27 -1.43 7.66
N LEU A 738 -1.55 -1.37 8.78
CA LEU A 738 -0.15 -1.02 8.80
C LEU A 738 0.63 -1.99 9.71
N PRO A 739 1.37 -2.95 9.12
CA PRO A 739 2.31 -3.77 9.86
C PRO A 739 3.58 -2.97 10.15
N LEU A 740 3.88 -2.76 11.42
CA LEU A 740 5.03 -1.99 11.89
C LEU A 740 6.09 -2.91 12.51
N ARG A 741 7.32 -2.68 12.09
CA ARG A 741 8.48 -3.50 12.39
C ARG A 741 9.27 -2.88 13.54
N ASN A 742 9.60 -3.67 14.56
CA ASN A 742 10.63 -3.29 15.53
C ASN A 742 11.99 -3.69 14.95
N LEU A 743 12.91 -2.74 14.79
CA LEU A 743 14.21 -2.94 14.13
C LEU A 743 15.32 -2.63 15.14
N PRO A 744 15.70 -3.61 15.98
CA PRO A 744 16.66 -3.37 17.04
C PRO A 744 18.08 -3.26 16.50
N LYS A 745 18.88 -2.36 17.10
CA LYS A 745 20.32 -2.18 16.77
C LYS A 745 21.22 -3.22 17.46
N THR A 746 20.65 -3.96 18.40
CA THR A 746 21.29 -4.95 19.26
C THR A 746 20.34 -6.13 19.35
N ASP A 747 20.82 -7.37 19.34
CA ASP A 747 20.01 -8.57 19.07
C ASP A 747 19.37 -8.57 17.67
N VAL A 748 20.16 -8.22 16.66
CA VAL A 748 19.73 -8.15 15.24
C VAL A 748 19.31 -9.51 14.71
N ASN A 749 19.96 -10.57 15.19
CA ASN A 749 19.68 -11.96 14.86
C ASN A 749 18.57 -12.58 15.71
N ALA A 750 17.97 -11.83 16.65
CA ALA A 750 16.92 -12.30 17.55
C ALA A 750 17.28 -13.61 18.27
N ASN A 751 18.52 -13.72 18.75
CA ASN A 751 19.00 -14.84 19.56
C ASN A 751 18.81 -14.61 21.07
N PHE A 752 18.31 -13.42 21.45
CA PHE A 752 18.08 -12.97 22.83
C PHE A 752 19.36 -12.76 23.64
N LEU A 753 20.47 -12.53 22.96
CA LEU A 753 21.76 -12.20 23.55
C LEU A 753 22.27 -10.87 22.97
N VAL A 754 23.23 -10.27 23.67
CA VAL A 754 23.98 -9.13 23.14
C VAL A 754 25.32 -9.67 22.65
N ASP A 755 25.50 -9.69 21.34
CA ASP A 755 26.71 -10.23 20.72
C ASP A 755 27.88 -9.23 20.82
N SER A 756 29.12 -9.73 20.81
CA SER A 756 30.32 -8.88 20.89
C SER A 756 30.52 -7.94 19.70
N GLU A 757 29.85 -8.24 18.58
CA GLU A 757 29.88 -7.46 17.34
C GLU A 757 28.75 -6.42 17.28
N GLU A 758 27.84 -6.45 18.25
CA GLU A 758 26.72 -5.52 18.35
C GLU A 758 27.06 -4.34 19.26
N THR A 759 26.38 -3.23 19.03
CA THR A 759 26.58 -2.02 19.84
C THR A 759 25.57 -1.99 20.97
N ALA A 760 26.05 -2.11 22.21
CA ALA A 760 25.24 -1.91 23.41
C ALA A 760 25.09 -0.41 23.76
N THR A 761 24.52 -0.11 24.94
CA THR A 761 24.32 1.27 25.41
C THR A 761 25.66 1.97 25.56
N VAL A 762 25.76 3.15 24.97
CA VAL A 762 26.96 4.00 25.03
C VAL A 762 26.65 5.34 25.67
N GLU A 763 27.71 6.01 26.12
CA GLU A 763 27.65 7.34 26.69
C GLU A 763 27.48 8.40 25.57
N VAL A 764 26.50 9.30 25.69
CA VAL A 764 26.15 10.26 24.64
C VAL A 764 26.06 11.70 25.18
N PRO A 765 26.95 12.62 24.74
CA PRO A 765 28.19 12.37 24.02
C PRO A 765 29.23 11.69 24.92
N ALA A 766 30.28 11.11 24.34
CA ALA A 766 31.34 10.46 25.11
C ALA A 766 31.98 11.42 26.15
N GLY A 767 32.12 10.94 27.39
CA GLY A 767 32.62 11.70 28.55
C GLY A 767 31.58 12.56 29.30
N SER A 768 30.29 12.49 28.94
CA SER A 768 29.21 13.29 29.56
C SER A 768 28.66 12.74 30.89
N GLY A 769 28.86 11.45 31.15
CA GLY A 769 28.21 10.66 32.19
C GLY A 769 26.76 10.28 31.88
N VAL A 770 26.25 10.61 30.69
CA VAL A 770 24.85 10.40 30.29
C VAL A 770 24.73 9.17 29.39
N TYR A 771 23.87 8.24 29.79
CA TYR A 771 23.61 7.00 29.06
C TYR A 771 22.11 6.97 28.72
N PRO A 772 21.70 7.50 27.56
CA PRO A 772 20.30 7.42 27.14
C PRO A 772 19.91 5.96 26.90
N VAL A 773 18.63 5.63 27.11
CA VAL A 773 18.12 4.30 26.76
C VAL A 773 18.09 4.19 25.24
N PRO A 774 18.79 3.22 24.62
CA PRO A 774 18.79 3.07 23.17
C PRO A 774 17.39 2.79 22.61
N ALA A 775 17.20 3.04 21.31
CA ALA A 775 16.00 2.60 20.62
C ALA A 775 15.84 1.08 20.74
N ASN A 776 14.60 0.63 20.93
CA ASN A 776 14.25 -0.77 21.17
C ASN A 776 14.96 -1.36 22.39
N ALA A 777 15.01 -0.60 23.49
CA ALA A 777 15.59 -1.02 24.75
C ALA A 777 14.70 -0.67 25.96
N ALA A 778 14.87 -1.42 27.05
CA ALA A 778 14.28 -1.15 28.35
C ALA A 778 15.33 -1.19 29.46
N ARG A 779 15.35 -0.17 30.31
CA ARG A 779 16.26 -0.01 31.45
C ARG A 779 15.67 -0.62 32.70
N LEU A 780 16.47 -1.43 33.39
CA LEU A 780 16.14 -1.99 34.69
C LEU A 780 17.01 -1.37 35.79
N GLY A 781 16.38 -0.89 36.85
CA GLY A 781 17.02 -0.38 38.06
C GLY A 781 16.61 -1.19 39.30
N VAL A 782 17.49 -1.26 40.30
CA VAL A 782 17.14 -1.78 41.63
C VAL A 782 16.64 -0.63 42.49
N THR A 783 15.45 -0.77 43.06
CA THR A 783 14.86 0.19 44.01
C THR A 783 14.90 -0.32 45.45
N GLY A 784 14.93 -1.64 45.65
CA GLY A 784 14.93 -2.27 46.96
C GLY A 784 15.34 -3.74 46.93
N TYR A 785 15.57 -4.30 48.11
CA TYR A 785 15.79 -5.73 48.32
C TYR A 785 15.50 -6.11 49.78
N GLY A 786 15.17 -7.37 50.01
CA GLY A 786 14.75 -7.86 51.33
C GLY A 786 14.92 -9.36 51.55
N GLY A 787 14.65 -9.78 52.79
CA GLY A 787 14.76 -11.17 53.23
C GLY A 787 16.20 -11.66 53.28
N ALA A 788 16.50 -12.76 52.59
CA ALA A 788 17.85 -13.33 52.53
C ALA A 788 18.82 -12.55 51.63
N VAL A 789 18.32 -11.65 50.78
CA VAL A 789 19.13 -10.79 49.92
C VAL A 789 19.56 -9.54 50.70
N THR A 790 20.88 -9.31 50.78
CA THR A 790 21.48 -8.17 51.51
C THR A 790 22.06 -7.09 50.59
N GLY A 791 21.90 -7.27 49.28
CA GLY A 791 22.33 -6.33 48.24
C GLY A 791 21.89 -6.81 46.87
N ALA A 792 21.49 -5.90 45.99
CA ALA A 792 21.14 -6.20 44.60
C ALA A 792 21.68 -5.12 43.65
N ASN A 793 22.01 -5.51 42.42
CA ASN A 793 22.43 -4.63 41.34
C ASN A 793 22.06 -5.26 39.99
N VAL A 794 21.87 -4.45 38.95
CA VAL A 794 21.59 -4.92 37.58
C VAL A 794 22.79 -4.61 36.68
N GLY A 795 23.12 -5.54 35.78
CA GLY A 795 24.15 -5.41 34.76
C GLY A 795 25.55 -5.76 35.25
N CYS A 796 25.93 -5.28 36.44
CA CYS A 796 27.24 -5.56 37.02
C CYS A 796 27.17 -5.90 38.52
N GLY A 797 28.21 -6.60 38.99
CA GLY A 797 28.28 -7.10 40.35
C GLY A 797 28.63 -6.05 41.41
N PHE A 798 29.43 -6.49 42.38
CA PHE A 798 29.80 -5.71 43.56
C PHE A 798 31.32 -5.56 43.65
N THR A 799 31.78 -4.52 44.32
CA THR A 799 33.19 -4.35 44.69
C THR A 799 33.62 -5.42 45.71
N LEU A 800 34.94 -5.53 45.96
CA LEU A 800 35.49 -6.35 47.04
C LEU A 800 34.97 -5.96 48.44
N LEU A 801 34.43 -4.74 48.58
CA LEU A 801 33.80 -4.25 49.81
C LEU A 801 32.28 -4.46 49.83
N LEU A 802 31.75 -5.30 48.93
CA LEU A 802 30.32 -5.63 48.81
C LEU A 802 29.42 -4.41 48.51
N GLN A 803 29.97 -3.38 47.86
CA GLN A 803 29.20 -2.22 47.38
C GLN A 803 28.81 -2.42 45.90
N PRO A 804 27.58 -2.06 45.48
CA PRO A 804 27.19 -2.14 44.07
C PRO A 804 28.16 -1.39 43.15
N LEU A 805 28.55 -1.99 42.04
CA LEU A 805 29.33 -1.32 41.00
C LEU A 805 28.43 -0.39 40.18
N SER A 806 29.01 0.67 39.63
CA SER A 806 28.31 1.57 38.69
C SER A 806 28.61 1.15 37.25
N CYS A 807 27.58 0.69 36.54
CA CYS A 807 27.61 0.26 35.13
C CYS A 807 26.35 0.74 34.40
N PRO A 808 26.16 2.06 34.23
CA PRO A 808 24.95 2.60 33.61
C PRO A 808 24.72 2.07 32.18
N ASP A 809 25.78 1.68 31.47
CA ASP A 809 25.81 1.06 30.15
C ASP A 809 25.32 -0.40 30.12
N GLN A 810 25.20 -1.08 31.26
CA GLN A 810 24.89 -2.51 31.32
C GLN A 810 23.47 -2.80 31.83
N LYS A 811 22.65 -1.76 32.03
CA LYS A 811 21.32 -1.86 32.64
C LYS A 811 20.17 -2.07 31.66
N ASP A 812 20.43 -1.97 30.37
CA ASP A 812 19.40 -1.93 29.33
C ASP A 812 19.28 -3.27 28.64
N THR A 813 18.12 -3.92 28.71
CA THR A 813 17.74 -5.05 27.87
C THR A 813 17.21 -4.56 26.53
N TYR A 814 17.41 -5.34 25.46
CA TYR A 814 17.06 -4.97 24.08
C TYR A 814 15.86 -5.77 23.64
N LEU A 815 14.91 -5.13 22.97
CA LEU A 815 13.62 -5.69 22.58
C LEU A 815 13.60 -6.06 21.10
N ASN A 816 12.98 -7.19 20.80
CA ASN A 816 12.66 -7.63 19.45
C ASN A 816 11.14 -7.92 19.34
N GLY A 817 10.51 -7.52 18.24
CA GLY A 817 9.08 -7.73 18.02
C GLY A 817 8.52 -6.96 16.84
N GLY A 818 7.25 -6.60 16.93
CA GLY A 818 6.55 -5.80 15.94
C GLY A 818 5.15 -5.46 16.45
N ILE A 819 4.42 -4.65 15.71
CA ILE A 819 3.03 -4.34 16.03
C ILE A 819 2.23 -4.19 14.74
N ASN A 820 1.04 -4.80 14.70
CA ASN A 820 0.11 -4.57 13.61
C ASN A 820 -0.93 -3.55 14.08
N VAL A 821 -1.26 -2.59 13.24
CA VAL A 821 -2.26 -1.58 13.55
C VAL A 821 -3.25 -1.40 12.41
N ASP A 822 -4.45 -0.93 12.75
CA ASP A 822 -5.40 -0.37 11.81
C ASP A 822 -5.57 1.12 12.12
N ILE A 823 -5.41 1.97 11.11
CA ILE A 823 -5.80 3.38 11.18
C ILE A 823 -7.31 3.44 10.90
N VAL A 824 -8.09 3.83 11.90
CA VAL A 824 -9.56 3.75 11.89
C VAL A 824 -10.19 5.01 11.32
N GLY A 825 -9.63 6.18 11.63
CA GLY A 825 -10.12 7.48 11.15
C GLY A 825 -10.19 8.54 12.25
N TRP A 826 -10.73 9.70 11.91
CA TRP A 826 -10.89 10.82 12.82
C TRP A 826 -11.98 10.60 13.87
N ASP A 827 -11.65 10.84 15.14
CA ASP A 827 -12.60 10.91 16.25
C ASP A 827 -12.81 12.37 16.67
N GLU A 828 -14.04 12.84 16.54
CA GLU A 828 -14.41 14.23 16.82
C GLU A 828 -14.40 14.56 18.32
N ALA A 829 -14.62 13.58 19.20
CA ALA A 829 -14.63 13.82 20.65
C ALA A 829 -13.20 13.95 21.19
N GLU A 830 -12.28 13.14 20.67
CA GLU A 830 -10.87 13.13 21.03
C GLU A 830 -10.03 14.14 20.25
N GLN A 831 -10.54 14.66 19.11
CA GLN A 831 -9.80 15.52 18.18
C GLN A 831 -8.47 14.87 17.76
N ALA A 832 -8.56 13.61 17.34
CA ALA A 832 -7.42 12.77 17.03
C ALA A 832 -7.78 11.68 16.03
N VAL A 833 -6.76 11.10 15.40
CA VAL A 833 -6.95 9.90 14.55
C VAL A 833 -6.84 8.66 15.44
N GLU A 834 -7.90 7.86 15.45
CA GLU A 834 -7.96 6.60 16.18
C GLU A 834 -7.13 5.53 15.49
N VAL A 835 -6.34 4.82 16.30
CA VAL A 835 -5.54 3.66 15.89
C VAL A 835 -5.93 2.46 16.74
N THR A 836 -6.29 1.36 16.09
CA THR A 836 -6.46 0.05 16.72
C THR A 836 -5.15 -0.70 16.67
N LEU A 837 -4.67 -1.22 17.80
CA LEU A 837 -3.43 -1.99 17.87
C LEU A 837 -3.77 -3.46 18.18
N TYR A 838 -3.22 -4.37 17.38
CA TYR A 838 -3.31 -5.80 17.64
C TYR A 838 -2.24 -6.18 18.65
N PRO A 839 -2.59 -6.88 19.76
CA PRO A 839 -1.68 -7.09 20.88
C PRO A 839 -0.33 -7.71 20.49
N PRO A 840 0.79 -6.96 20.65
CA PRO A 840 2.11 -7.47 20.32
C PRO A 840 2.67 -8.39 21.41
N VAL A 841 3.65 -9.20 21.03
CA VAL A 841 4.56 -9.89 21.94
C VAL A 841 5.97 -9.41 21.66
N LEU A 842 6.64 -8.93 22.70
CA LEU A 842 8.02 -8.45 22.63
C LEU A 842 8.91 -9.41 23.41
N TYR A 843 10.03 -9.77 22.81
CA TYR A 843 11.06 -10.59 23.43
C TYR A 843 12.24 -9.70 23.80
N THR A 844 12.95 -10.04 24.87
CA THR A 844 14.13 -9.28 25.27
C THR A 844 15.39 -10.11 25.31
N THR A 845 16.53 -9.43 25.24
CA THR A 845 17.81 -10.03 25.60
C THR A 845 17.87 -10.37 27.09
N SER A 846 18.64 -11.40 27.43
CA SER A 846 18.91 -11.75 28.82
C SER A 846 19.71 -10.66 29.54
N LYS A 847 19.43 -10.44 30.83
CA LYS A 847 20.22 -9.57 31.69
C LYS A 847 20.61 -10.20 33.00
N ASP A 848 21.82 -9.86 33.45
CA ASP A 848 22.33 -10.28 34.74
C ASP A 848 21.79 -9.39 35.87
N VAL A 849 21.10 -10.02 36.81
CA VAL A 849 20.76 -9.43 38.11
C VAL A 849 21.69 -10.02 39.16
N HIS A 850 22.55 -9.18 39.72
CA HIS A 850 23.48 -9.59 40.76
C HIS A 850 22.88 -9.39 42.14
N ALA A 851 22.91 -10.42 42.97
CA ALA A 851 22.41 -10.38 44.34
C ALA A 851 23.46 -10.84 45.36
N GLN A 852 23.38 -10.36 46.59
CA GLN A 852 24.17 -10.85 47.72
C GLN A 852 23.31 -11.70 48.63
N LEU A 853 23.65 -12.99 48.72
CA LEU A 853 22.98 -13.93 49.62
C LEU A 853 23.92 -14.25 50.79
N VAL A 854 23.56 -13.84 52.00
CA VAL A 854 24.38 -14.05 53.22
C VAL A 854 25.84 -13.59 53.00
N GLY A 855 26.04 -12.49 52.28
CA GLY A 855 27.36 -11.92 51.97
C GLY A 855 28.13 -12.56 50.81
N VAL A 856 27.54 -13.50 50.06
CA VAL A 856 28.13 -14.08 48.84
C VAL A 856 27.46 -13.46 47.60
N PRO A 857 28.21 -12.77 46.73
CA PRO A 857 27.70 -12.29 45.44
C PRO A 857 27.37 -13.46 44.52
N THR A 858 26.21 -13.40 43.87
CA THR A 858 25.77 -14.33 42.83
C THR A 858 25.21 -13.56 41.64
N SER A 859 25.27 -14.14 40.44
CA SER A 859 24.62 -13.61 39.24
C SER A 859 23.40 -14.46 38.91
N VAL A 860 22.31 -13.80 38.53
CA VAL A 860 21.07 -14.43 38.08
C VAL A 860 20.74 -13.85 36.71
N PRO A 861 21.04 -14.59 35.64
CA PRO A 861 20.51 -14.24 34.32
C PRO A 861 18.98 -14.29 34.37
N THR A 862 18.31 -13.26 33.87
CA THR A 862 16.85 -13.24 33.73
C THR A 862 16.35 -14.24 32.67
N GLY A 863 17.23 -14.65 31.76
CA GLY A 863 16.81 -15.24 30.48
C GLY A 863 16.08 -14.20 29.61
N PRO A 864 15.60 -14.60 28.43
CA PRO A 864 14.72 -13.75 27.63
C PRO A 864 13.44 -13.46 28.41
N LEU A 865 13.12 -12.18 28.57
CA LEU A 865 11.83 -11.78 29.09
C LEU A 865 10.83 -11.76 27.93
N VAL A 866 9.63 -12.28 28.17
CA VAL A 866 8.51 -12.18 27.23
C VAL A 866 7.52 -11.17 27.78
N MET A 867 7.32 -10.08 27.05
CA MET A 867 6.34 -9.05 27.34
C MET A 867 5.15 -9.22 26.40
N ARG A 868 3.99 -9.49 26.98
CA ARG A 868 2.76 -9.83 26.28
C ARG A 868 1.73 -8.74 26.50
N ALA A 869 1.42 -7.98 25.46
CA ALA A 869 0.36 -6.98 25.56
C ALA A 869 -1.00 -7.67 25.71
N ARG A 870 -1.88 -7.08 26.51
CA ARG A 870 -3.18 -7.66 26.86
C ARG A 870 -4.29 -6.99 26.07
N TYR A 871 -5.31 -7.76 25.71
CA TYR A 871 -6.55 -7.16 25.21
C TYR A 871 -7.17 -6.23 26.27
N ARG A 872 -7.91 -5.22 25.82
CA ARG A 872 -8.67 -4.31 26.68
C ARG A 872 -9.92 -4.99 27.22
N ASP A 873 -10.31 -4.59 28.42
CA ASP A 873 -11.56 -5.01 29.06
C ASP A 873 -12.77 -4.49 28.28
N ASP A 874 -13.76 -5.36 28.02
CA ASP A 874 -15.00 -5.02 27.33
C ASP A 874 -16.08 -4.40 28.24
N GLY A 875 -15.73 -4.09 29.49
CA GLY A 875 -16.62 -3.58 30.52
C GLY A 875 -17.33 -4.68 31.32
N THR A 876 -17.14 -5.95 30.97
CA THR A 876 -17.69 -7.10 31.70
C THR A 876 -16.66 -7.82 32.58
N GLY A 877 -15.42 -7.34 32.61
CA GLY A 877 -14.31 -8.05 33.27
C GLY A 877 -13.59 -9.03 32.35
N ARG A 878 -13.96 -9.12 31.06
CA ARG A 878 -13.30 -9.95 30.04
C ARG A 878 -12.47 -9.07 29.12
N ARG A 879 -11.26 -9.52 28.81
CA ARG A 879 -10.32 -8.82 27.92
C ARG A 879 -10.51 -9.28 26.48
N THR A 880 -11.41 -8.63 25.74
CA THR A 880 -11.80 -9.05 24.38
C THR A 880 -11.63 -7.97 23.31
N LEU A 881 -11.43 -6.70 23.71
CA LEU A 881 -11.28 -5.58 22.79
C LEU A 881 -9.81 -5.39 22.41
N PRO A 882 -9.49 -5.03 21.15
CA PRO A 882 -8.12 -4.69 20.78
C PRO A 882 -7.63 -3.45 21.54
N LEU A 883 -6.32 -3.24 21.53
CA LEU A 883 -5.71 -2.05 22.15
C LEU A 883 -6.03 -0.81 21.30
N GLN A 884 -5.95 0.37 21.93
CA GLN A 884 -6.28 1.65 21.29
C GLN A 884 -5.15 2.64 21.52
N GLY A 885 -4.90 3.47 20.52
CA GLY A 885 -3.98 4.60 20.57
C GLY A 885 -4.49 5.74 19.71
N TRP A 886 -3.82 6.88 19.81
CA TRP A 886 -4.24 8.12 19.19
C TRP A 886 -3.06 8.80 18.51
N ILE A 887 -3.25 9.18 17.25
CA ILE A 887 -2.33 10.12 16.59
C ILE A 887 -2.89 11.53 16.80
N ARG A 888 -2.03 12.43 17.29
CA ARG A 888 -2.36 13.82 17.64
C ARG A 888 -1.31 14.76 17.10
N TYR A 889 -1.68 16.01 16.86
CA TYR A 889 -0.72 17.07 16.55
C TYR A 889 -0.31 17.80 17.84
N ASP A 890 0.99 17.88 18.10
CA ASP A 890 1.54 18.68 19.19
C ASP A 890 1.91 20.06 18.67
N GLU A 891 1.05 21.06 18.91
CA GLU A 891 1.26 22.43 18.43
C GLU A 891 2.52 23.10 19.00
N VAL A 892 3.06 22.61 20.12
CA VAL A 892 4.24 23.21 20.78
C VAL A 892 5.52 22.75 20.08
N GLU A 893 5.59 21.47 19.76
CA GLU A 893 6.73 20.84 19.08
C GLU A 893 6.57 20.85 17.56
N ASP A 894 5.41 21.27 17.04
CA ASP A 894 5.06 21.33 15.61
C ASP A 894 5.21 19.97 14.91
N GLN A 895 4.76 18.90 15.57
CA GLN A 895 4.96 17.52 15.12
C GLN A 895 3.77 16.61 15.43
N LEU A 896 3.62 15.54 14.67
CA LEU A 896 2.69 14.45 15.01
C LEU A 896 3.25 13.63 16.18
N THR A 897 2.35 13.19 17.05
CA THR A 897 2.65 12.31 18.17
C THR A 897 1.68 11.15 18.22
N PHE A 898 2.15 10.00 18.67
CA PHE A 898 1.34 8.84 18.94
C PHE A 898 1.37 8.55 20.44
N ASP A 899 0.20 8.36 21.05
CA ASP A 899 0.07 7.97 22.45
C ASP A 899 -0.83 6.74 22.63
N THR A 900 -0.46 5.89 23.59
CA THR A 900 -1.22 4.70 23.97
C THR A 900 -0.93 4.29 25.42
N ALA A 901 -1.85 3.56 26.02
CA ALA A 901 -1.69 2.94 27.33
C ALA A 901 -1.86 1.42 27.20
N LEU A 902 -0.88 0.67 27.68
CA LEU A 902 -0.83 -0.78 27.56
C LEU A 902 -0.88 -1.44 28.93
N ASP A 903 -1.68 -2.50 29.05
CA ASP A 903 -1.48 -3.48 30.11
C ASP A 903 -0.66 -4.63 29.54
N LEU A 904 0.42 -5.02 30.23
CA LEU A 904 1.33 -6.08 29.80
C LEU A 904 1.36 -7.22 30.83
N LEU A 905 1.70 -8.42 30.36
CA LEU A 905 2.16 -9.53 31.20
C LEU A 905 3.67 -9.71 30.95
N LEU A 906 4.43 -9.81 32.03
CA LEU A 906 5.87 -10.06 32.01
C LEU A 906 6.16 -11.48 32.47
N ASP A 907 6.91 -12.21 31.65
CA ASP A 907 7.28 -13.60 31.86
C ASP A 907 8.81 -13.76 31.82
N ALA A 908 9.39 -14.37 32.85
CA ALA A 908 10.82 -14.68 32.95
C ALA A 908 11.04 -16.19 33.07
N GLN A 909 10.62 -16.94 32.05
CA GLN A 909 10.46 -18.39 32.13
C GLN A 909 11.76 -19.18 32.31
N GLU A 910 12.85 -18.66 31.76
CA GLU A 910 14.20 -19.26 31.79
C GLU A 910 15.02 -18.75 33.00
N MET A 911 14.45 -17.91 33.88
CA MET A 911 15.16 -17.38 35.03
C MET A 911 15.36 -18.47 36.10
N GLU A 912 16.61 -18.67 36.52
CA GLU A 912 16.97 -19.54 37.65
C GLU A 912 17.56 -18.73 38.82
N PRO A 913 16.71 -18.25 39.77
CA PRO A 913 17.17 -17.43 40.87
C PRO A 913 18.27 -18.08 41.69
N LEU A 914 19.39 -17.36 41.81
CA LEU A 914 20.56 -17.74 42.61
C LEU A 914 21.25 -19.03 42.14
N GLY A 915 21.08 -19.42 40.86
CA GLY A 915 21.65 -20.64 40.28
C GLY A 915 21.03 -21.92 40.86
N LEU A 916 19.82 -21.80 41.42
CA LEU A 916 19.03 -22.88 41.97
C LEU A 916 17.63 -22.82 41.32
N PRO A 917 16.93 -23.94 41.18
CA PRO A 917 15.54 -23.99 40.70
C PRO A 917 14.59 -23.51 41.80
N LEU A 918 14.74 -22.27 42.25
CA LEU A 918 13.88 -21.63 43.24
C LEU A 918 12.68 -20.99 42.52
N PRO A 919 11.45 -21.15 43.03
CA PRO A 919 10.27 -20.54 42.43
C PRO A 919 10.35 -19.01 42.52
N HIS A 920 9.87 -18.32 41.48
CA HIS A 920 9.68 -16.87 41.47
C HIS A 920 8.26 -16.49 41.01
N ASN A 921 7.92 -15.20 41.05
CA ASN A 921 6.59 -14.70 40.68
C ASN A 921 6.50 -14.06 39.27
N LEU A 922 7.60 -13.97 38.52
CA LEU A 922 7.61 -13.48 37.13
C LEU A 922 7.04 -14.50 36.12
N TYR A 923 5.81 -14.94 36.37
CA TYR A 923 4.98 -15.75 35.47
C TYR A 923 3.65 -15.04 35.29
N SER A 924 3.39 -14.50 34.10
CA SER A 924 2.31 -13.57 33.80
C SER A 924 2.24 -12.41 34.81
N TYR A 925 3.37 -11.82 35.17
CA TYR A 925 3.40 -10.70 36.12
C TYR A 925 2.77 -9.46 35.48
N PRO A 926 1.71 -8.87 36.07
CA PRO A 926 1.01 -7.75 35.45
C PRO A 926 1.83 -6.46 35.56
N LEU A 927 1.97 -5.77 34.42
CA LEU A 927 2.44 -4.39 34.32
C LEU A 927 1.31 -3.57 33.69
N ASP A 928 0.41 -3.07 34.54
CA ASP A 928 -0.75 -2.32 34.08
C ASP A 928 -0.42 -0.84 33.84
N ASP A 929 -1.16 -0.18 32.94
CA ASP A 929 -1.08 1.25 32.63
C ASP A 929 0.32 1.74 32.18
N VAL A 930 1.02 0.97 31.33
CA VAL A 930 2.26 1.42 30.69
C VAL A 930 1.92 2.48 29.64
N GLN A 931 2.06 3.74 30.04
CA GLN A 931 1.81 4.90 29.17
C GLN A 931 3.01 5.16 28.28
N LEU A 932 2.79 5.11 26.97
CA LEU A 932 3.79 5.34 25.93
C LEU A 932 3.36 6.55 25.10
N LYS A 933 4.31 7.45 24.83
CA LYS A 933 4.10 8.56 23.89
C LYS A 933 5.41 8.87 23.17
N GLY A 934 5.32 9.31 21.92
CA GLY A 934 6.43 9.94 21.22
C GLY A 934 6.07 10.36 19.80
N PRO A 935 7.06 10.78 19.01
CA PRO A 935 6.82 11.38 17.69
C PRO A 935 6.43 10.33 16.63
N VAL A 936 5.65 10.78 15.65
CA VAL A 936 5.41 10.08 14.37
C VAL A 936 6.11 10.89 13.28
N ASP A 937 7.15 10.32 12.70
CA ASP A 937 8.01 10.96 11.71
C ASP A 937 7.94 10.24 10.35
N PHE A 938 8.29 10.96 9.29
CA PHE A 938 8.46 10.42 7.94
C PHE A 938 9.91 10.58 7.50
N LEU A 939 10.54 9.46 7.13
CA LEU A 939 11.89 9.45 6.61
C LEU A 939 11.94 10.10 5.22
N PRO A 940 13.12 10.57 4.76
CA PRO A 940 13.27 11.09 3.40
C PRO A 940 12.90 10.09 2.29
N ASP A 941 12.82 8.79 2.60
CA ASP A 941 12.36 7.75 1.67
C ASP A 941 10.84 7.46 1.78
N GLY A 942 10.11 8.28 2.53
CA GLY A 942 8.66 8.20 2.72
C GLY A 942 8.21 7.28 3.85
N ARG A 943 9.09 6.41 4.39
CA ARG A 943 8.70 5.45 5.43
C ARG A 943 8.29 6.14 6.73
N MET A 944 7.24 5.64 7.37
CA MET A 944 6.78 6.12 8.67
C MET A 944 7.61 5.49 9.79
N VAL A 945 8.01 6.31 10.77
CA VAL A 945 8.72 5.91 11.99
C VAL A 945 7.95 6.42 13.20
N ILE A 946 7.78 5.58 14.21
CA ILE A 946 7.14 5.94 15.47
C ILE A 946 8.15 5.72 16.59
N GLY A 947 8.48 6.77 17.33
CA GLY A 947 9.23 6.71 18.58
C GLY A 947 8.27 6.67 19.76
N LEU A 948 8.52 5.81 20.76
CA LEU A 948 7.68 5.68 21.94
C LEU A 948 8.54 5.58 23.20
N GLU A 949 8.32 6.50 24.13
CA GLU A 949 8.96 6.46 25.45
C GLU A 949 7.94 6.27 26.57
N SER A 950 8.35 5.58 27.64
CA SER A 950 7.51 5.43 28.83
C SER A 950 7.39 6.73 29.62
N LEU A 951 6.16 7.15 29.90
CA LEU A 951 5.86 8.38 30.64
C LEU A 951 5.84 8.19 32.16
N THR A 952 5.68 6.95 32.61
CA THR A 952 5.59 6.60 34.02
C THR A 952 6.58 5.50 34.37
N ALA A 953 7.10 5.54 35.59
CA ALA A 953 7.92 4.44 36.11
C ALA A 953 7.03 3.23 36.44
N LYS A 954 7.58 2.03 36.29
CA LYS A 954 6.89 0.76 36.61
C LYS A 954 7.73 -0.07 37.56
N ASP A 955 7.14 -0.40 38.70
CA ASP A 955 7.77 -1.23 39.72
C ASP A 955 7.52 -2.73 39.42
N ILE A 956 8.55 -3.54 39.64
CA ILE A 956 8.57 -4.98 39.43
C ILE A 956 9.06 -5.63 40.73
N ASP A 957 8.12 -6.15 41.52
CA ASP A 957 8.42 -6.75 42.82
C ASP A 957 8.74 -8.24 42.64
N VAL A 958 10.03 -8.59 42.57
CA VAL A 958 10.48 -9.98 42.34
C VAL A 958 10.55 -10.72 43.67
N ASN A 959 9.66 -11.69 43.84
CA ASN A 959 9.63 -12.61 44.98
C ASN A 959 10.33 -13.91 44.62
N ILE A 960 11.30 -14.33 45.44
CA ILE A 960 12.10 -15.55 45.22
C ILE A 960 11.89 -16.53 46.36
N GLY A 961 11.76 -17.82 46.02
CA GLY A 961 11.68 -18.91 46.99
C GLY A 961 10.43 -18.87 47.86
N SER A 962 9.27 -18.47 47.31
CA SER A 962 8.03 -18.25 48.08
C SER A 962 8.15 -17.14 49.14
N GLY A 963 8.88 -16.06 48.83
CA GLY A 963 9.05 -14.89 49.72
C GLY A 963 10.22 -14.99 50.70
N LEU A 964 11.15 -15.93 50.48
CA LEU A 964 12.40 -16.01 51.25
C LEU A 964 13.34 -14.83 50.97
N ALA A 965 13.25 -14.27 49.76
CA ALA A 965 14.01 -13.12 49.32
C ALA A 965 13.14 -12.26 48.38
N THR A 966 13.40 -10.95 48.39
CA THR A 966 12.80 -9.99 47.46
C THR A 966 13.85 -9.13 46.80
N ILE A 967 13.63 -8.81 45.53
CA ILE A 967 14.37 -7.78 44.79
C ILE A 967 13.32 -6.89 44.14
N ASP A 968 13.35 -5.61 44.48
CA ASP A 968 12.43 -4.64 43.92
C ASP A 968 13.16 -3.97 42.76
N LEU A 969 12.66 -4.20 41.55
CA LEU A 969 13.16 -3.62 40.32
C LEU A 969 12.21 -2.51 39.87
N ALA A 970 12.71 -1.57 39.08
CA ALA A 970 11.87 -0.59 38.40
C ALA A 970 12.38 -0.29 37.00
N ILE A 971 11.42 -0.05 36.11
CA ILE A 971 11.63 0.62 34.84
C ILE A 971 11.39 2.11 35.11
N PRO A 972 12.40 2.99 34.99
CA PRO A 972 12.22 4.42 35.25
C PRO A 972 11.38 5.11 34.17
N VAL A 973 11.00 6.37 34.38
CA VAL A 973 10.46 7.24 33.32
C VAL A 973 11.49 7.39 32.21
N GLY A 974 11.07 7.28 30.95
CA GLY A 974 11.97 7.17 29.79
C GLY A 974 12.78 5.87 29.78
N GLY A 975 12.44 4.93 30.65
CA GLY A 975 13.11 3.65 30.81
C GLY A 975 12.74 2.63 29.75
N VAL A 976 11.69 2.87 28.97
CA VAL A 976 11.34 2.10 27.76
C VAL A 976 11.47 3.07 26.60
N ASN A 977 12.20 2.65 25.56
CA ASN A 977 12.34 3.40 24.32
C ASN A 977 12.11 2.41 23.16
N LEU A 978 10.99 2.53 22.47
CA LEU A 978 10.62 1.71 21.31
C LEU A 978 10.68 2.55 20.05
N THR A 979 11.09 1.93 18.97
CA THR A 979 11.02 2.50 17.63
C THR A 979 10.43 1.48 16.69
N PHE A 980 9.33 1.86 16.06
CA PHE A 980 8.65 1.09 15.05
C PHE A 980 8.75 1.78 13.71
N GLN A 981 8.82 1.00 12.64
CA GLN A 981 8.93 1.53 11.27
C GLN A 981 8.04 0.76 10.31
N SER A 982 7.45 1.44 9.33
CA SER A 982 6.76 0.78 8.22
C SER A 982 7.74 -0.07 7.38
N GLY A 983 7.19 -1.00 6.62
CA GLY A 983 7.92 -1.68 5.55
C GLY A 983 8.43 -0.71 4.47
N SER A 984 9.14 -1.25 3.50
CA SER A 984 9.45 -0.49 2.29
C SER A 984 8.16 -0.16 1.53
N ILE A 985 8.14 1.00 0.86
CA ILE A 985 6.95 1.52 0.16
C ILE A 985 6.81 0.92 -1.25
N LYS A 986 7.89 0.36 -1.81
CA LYS A 986 7.98 -0.17 -3.17
C LYS A 986 8.28 -1.65 -3.21
#